data_AF-A0A816STA3-F1
#
_entry.id   AF-A0A816STA3-F1
#
_cell.length_a   1.000
_cell.length_b   1.000
_cell.length_c   1.000
_cell.angle_alpha   90.00
_cell.angle_beta   90.00
_cell.angle_gamma   90.00
#
_symmetry.space_group_name_H-M   'P 1'
#
loop_
_entity.id
_entity.type
_entity.pdbx_description
1 polymer ?
#
loop_
_entity_poly.entity_id
_entity_poly.type
_entity_poly.pdbx_seq_one_letter_code
_entity_poly.pdbx_strand_id
1 'polypeptide(L)'
;MESILDQLVAALYKAPLSTDVLDQIVFLLQQQTDQSVSSFVSSSLPSLLILERWAWELFSQESHGWIHEPSYQQLFRTLAIFNEKLIFNCDDIEIETKGSLLFSVTVEQINSIFMHIERSTNDNDPFIAFNSLWLDNQVKFFYDNLEYTSPIIDHIGRYVFNKYIKSKEYKIYLTQLRQPHLSHTIFTTKFLFYIATCSSYFRLCLVQEAKNFYDYADDILQCFYEDYLEIVRVHSYTVASWSKDLLGCITKLIGVIVGCCWLAGEHQTQMKALFPTEKAAHDHFENLLHILSYEPLYKQIKPKCRNDEAILVSFILAYFLLIVQMRNMDWLSDLNATLRNTILSIIDATINDELAICCYAVLCEILTDEELKDLKISDSICNYFLQMLEGIWNKTEKKYEQVPITILLKGFQTLSKNDSMQQETAVSNKIYLLIEMCDEYPIVYDIIWAFSFNIDIQQQLRSNAPFMSKLIQLAKQSENEQMRKTIDGILWNLDINHENRPITDKQNTKVFDIMISYSHKEKALCKQIYDELIKAGYRVWIDFDQMHGNVMDAMAQAIEQSNTVIICMSEQYRKSNYCRAEAQYAFQRERKIVPILLQKQYKPDGWLLFIIGQLLYVDFNKYEFPRAMQMLHKELKVESVVETHTAPVRPKEDTVVAHSTAHISPPEISIPSIVSENILEWTQAQVQDWLLGHNLRQLSRLFTDCDGRSLVYLSKYIRNYESEQVLKLLEADSVRRINESISLIELSCFQSLLHEQKKLLQSMIQR
;
A
#
# COMPACT_ATOMS: atom_id res chain seq x y z
N MET A 1 6.77 51.84 3.22
CA MET A 1 7.54 52.02 1.99
C MET A 1 6.87 51.14 0.97
N GLU A 2 6.40 51.71 -0.15
CA GLU A 2 5.92 50.91 -1.29
C GLU A 2 7.00 49.91 -1.69
N SER A 3 6.60 48.68 -2.02
CA SER A 3 7.52 47.69 -2.56
C SER A 3 8.11 48.22 -3.87
N ILE A 4 9.38 47.91 -4.16
CA ILE A 4 10.01 48.27 -5.44
C ILE A 4 9.15 47.74 -6.61
N LEU A 5 8.52 46.58 -6.43
CA LEU A 5 7.61 46.00 -7.42
C LEU A 5 6.36 46.86 -7.64
N ASP A 6 5.80 47.50 -6.59
CA ASP A 6 4.62 48.36 -6.72
C ASP A 6 4.90 49.54 -7.66
N GLN A 7 6.09 50.13 -7.54
CA GLN A 7 6.51 51.26 -8.37
C GLN A 7 6.75 50.85 -9.83
N LEU A 8 7.35 49.67 -10.04
CA LEU A 8 7.62 49.13 -11.38
C LEU A 8 6.32 48.74 -12.10
N VAL A 9 5.41 48.06 -11.40
CA VAL A 9 4.13 47.61 -11.96
C VAL A 9 3.22 48.80 -12.31
N ALA A 10 3.25 49.88 -11.51
CA ALA A 10 2.54 51.12 -11.83
C ALA A 10 3.05 51.80 -13.12
N ALA A 11 4.24 51.46 -13.60
CA ALA A 11 4.79 51.97 -14.86
C ALA A 11 4.38 51.16 -16.09
N LEU A 12 3.85 49.93 -15.94
CA LEU A 12 3.47 49.05 -17.06
C LEU A 12 2.42 49.65 -17.99
N TYR A 13 1.52 50.48 -17.45
CA TYR A 13 0.45 51.15 -18.20
C TYR A 13 0.85 52.52 -18.75
N LYS A 14 2.10 52.97 -18.54
CA LYS A 14 2.60 54.25 -19.05
C LYS A 14 3.26 54.04 -20.41
N ALA A 15 2.77 54.75 -21.43
CA ALA A 15 3.37 54.73 -22.76
C ALA A 15 4.37 55.90 -22.92
N PRO A 16 5.58 55.67 -23.48
CA PRO A 16 6.16 54.38 -23.88
C PRO A 16 6.73 53.60 -22.68
N LEU A 17 6.57 52.27 -22.69
CA LEU A 17 7.13 51.42 -21.64
C LEU A 17 8.66 51.31 -21.79
N SER A 18 9.39 51.64 -20.74
CA SER A 18 10.86 51.53 -20.74
C SER A 18 11.30 50.06 -20.61
N THR A 19 12.28 49.64 -21.42
CA THR A 19 12.93 48.33 -21.29
C THR A 19 13.56 48.14 -19.91
N ASP A 20 14.06 49.21 -19.29
CA ASP A 20 14.65 49.18 -17.95
C ASP A 20 13.65 48.75 -16.87
N VAL A 21 12.35 49.02 -17.07
CA VAL A 21 11.29 48.58 -16.13
C VAL A 21 11.10 47.07 -16.25
N LEU A 22 11.06 46.55 -17.48
CA LEU A 22 10.92 45.11 -17.73
C LEU A 22 12.11 44.33 -17.17
N ASP A 23 13.33 44.82 -17.39
CA ASP A 23 14.57 44.17 -16.94
C ASP A 23 14.68 44.19 -15.40
N GLN A 24 14.21 45.25 -14.74
CA GLN A 24 14.14 45.30 -13.27
C GLN A 24 13.12 44.33 -12.69
N ILE A 25 11.95 44.17 -13.34
CA ILE A 25 10.96 43.16 -12.93
C ILE A 25 11.56 41.75 -13.09
N VAL A 26 12.20 41.47 -14.24
CA VAL A 26 12.91 40.20 -14.48
C VAL A 26 13.91 39.93 -13.36
N PHE A 27 14.76 40.91 -13.03
CA PHE A 27 15.77 40.77 -12.00
C PHE A 27 15.15 40.44 -10.63
N LEU A 28 14.08 41.12 -10.23
CA LEU A 28 13.38 40.86 -8.96
C LEU A 28 12.79 39.44 -8.89
N LEU A 29 12.19 38.97 -9.98
CA LEU A 29 11.62 37.62 -10.05
C LEU A 29 12.71 36.53 -10.04
N GLN A 30 13.82 36.75 -10.75
CA GLN A 30 14.94 35.79 -10.81
C GLN A 30 15.68 35.64 -9.47
N GLN A 31 15.71 36.69 -8.65
CA GLN A 31 16.29 36.63 -7.31
C GLN A 31 15.53 35.71 -6.35
N GLN A 32 14.28 35.36 -6.66
CA GLN A 32 13.49 34.53 -5.76
C GLN A 32 13.95 33.07 -5.80
N THR A 33 14.50 32.64 -4.67
CA THR A 33 14.89 31.25 -4.41
C THR A 33 13.69 30.44 -3.94
N ASP A 34 13.83 29.12 -3.94
CA ASP A 34 12.80 28.20 -3.46
C ASP A 34 12.41 28.47 -2.00
N GLN A 35 13.30 29.08 -1.20
CA GLN A 35 13.04 29.45 0.19
C GLN A 35 12.41 30.84 0.35
N SER A 36 12.67 31.78 -0.57
CA SER A 36 12.20 33.17 -0.45
C SER A 36 10.88 33.42 -1.18
N VAL A 37 10.57 32.61 -2.19
CA VAL A 37 9.40 32.80 -3.09
C VAL A 37 8.08 32.89 -2.33
N SER A 38 7.86 32.07 -1.30
CA SER A 38 6.63 32.09 -0.50
C SER A 38 6.42 33.46 0.17
N SER A 39 7.45 33.93 0.90
CA SER A 39 7.42 35.25 1.56
C SER A 39 7.29 36.42 0.58
N PHE A 40 7.91 36.31 -0.60
CA PHE A 40 7.82 37.33 -1.64
C PHE A 40 6.40 37.44 -2.20
N VAL A 41 5.76 36.30 -2.49
CA VAL A 41 4.38 36.28 -2.98
C VAL A 41 3.43 36.87 -1.94
N SER A 42 3.54 36.48 -0.66
CA SER A 42 2.68 37.03 0.39
C SER A 42 2.84 38.54 0.56
N SER A 43 4.07 39.06 0.42
CA SER A 43 4.35 40.49 0.60
C SER A 43 4.00 41.35 -0.63
N SER A 44 3.97 40.76 -1.83
CA SER A 44 3.83 41.48 -3.11
C SER A 44 2.64 41.00 -3.94
N LEU A 45 1.66 40.33 -3.32
CA LEU A 45 0.50 39.75 -4.00
C LEU A 45 -0.28 40.76 -4.88
N PRO A 46 -0.60 41.99 -4.44
CA PRO A 46 -1.33 42.95 -5.29
C PRO A 46 -0.58 43.32 -6.56
N SER A 47 0.73 43.55 -6.48
CA SER A 47 1.55 43.91 -7.63
C SER A 47 1.79 42.73 -8.57
N LEU A 48 1.93 41.51 -8.04
CA LEU A 48 1.98 40.28 -8.85
C LEU A 48 0.68 40.05 -9.62
N LEU A 49 -0.49 40.27 -8.99
CA LEU A 49 -1.78 40.18 -9.66
C LEU A 49 -1.91 41.19 -10.80
N ILE A 50 -1.43 42.42 -10.61
CA ILE A 50 -1.45 43.43 -11.69
C ILE A 50 -0.50 43.01 -12.82
N LEU A 51 0.69 42.48 -12.50
CA LEU A 51 1.64 42.01 -13.50
C LEU A 51 1.08 40.86 -14.36
N GLU A 52 0.45 39.86 -13.73
CA GLU A 52 -0.20 38.74 -14.45
C GLU A 52 -1.35 39.23 -15.31
N ARG A 53 -2.23 40.09 -14.79
CA ARG A 53 -3.34 40.69 -15.58
C ARG A 53 -2.83 41.47 -16.77
N TRP A 54 -1.78 42.29 -16.58
CA TRP A 54 -1.15 43.04 -17.65
C TRP A 54 -0.58 42.12 -18.75
N ALA A 55 0.05 40.99 -18.37
CA ALA A 55 0.55 40.02 -19.33
C ALA A 55 -0.59 39.43 -20.19
N TRP A 56 -1.70 39.02 -19.57
CA TRP A 56 -2.87 38.51 -20.29
C TRP A 56 -3.54 39.57 -21.17
N GLU A 57 -3.63 40.81 -20.70
CA GLU A 57 -4.10 41.93 -21.51
C GLU A 57 -3.22 42.10 -22.75
N LEU A 58 -1.90 42.08 -22.61
CA LEU A 58 -0.97 42.20 -23.73
C LEU A 58 -1.08 41.03 -24.73
N PHE A 59 -1.25 39.79 -24.24
CA PHE A 59 -1.46 38.62 -25.11
C PHE A 59 -2.75 38.72 -25.93
N SER A 60 -3.79 39.34 -25.37
CA SER A 60 -5.11 39.46 -26.01
C SER A 60 -5.27 40.60 -27.02
N GLN A 61 -4.27 41.49 -27.13
CA GLN A 61 -4.30 42.63 -28.05
C GLN A 61 -4.24 42.21 -29.53
N GLU A 62 -4.65 43.09 -30.44
CA GLU A 62 -4.62 42.82 -31.89
C GLU A 62 -3.21 42.88 -32.50
N SER A 63 -2.28 43.62 -31.86
CA SER A 63 -0.91 43.80 -32.34
C SER A 63 0.10 43.18 -31.39
N HIS A 64 0.96 42.31 -31.92
CA HIS A 64 1.94 41.56 -31.15
C HIS A 64 3.39 41.93 -31.46
N GLY A 65 3.64 43.20 -31.84
CA GLY A 65 5.00 43.68 -32.14
C GLY A 65 6.01 43.45 -31.01
N TRP A 66 5.52 43.40 -29.76
CA TRP A 66 6.30 43.08 -28.56
C TRP A 66 6.97 41.70 -28.60
N ILE A 67 6.46 40.75 -29.39
CA ILE A 67 7.02 39.39 -29.48
C ILE A 67 8.47 39.42 -29.93
N HIS A 68 8.84 40.35 -30.80
CA HIS A 68 10.18 40.42 -31.36
C HIS A 68 11.18 41.15 -30.46
N GLU A 69 10.72 41.76 -29.37
CA GLU A 69 11.55 42.51 -28.42
C GLU A 69 12.13 41.57 -27.33
N PRO A 70 13.46 41.49 -27.19
CA PRO A 70 14.10 40.56 -26.24
C PRO A 70 13.66 40.74 -24.78
N SER A 71 13.46 41.98 -24.32
CA SER A 71 13.05 42.26 -22.92
C SER A 71 11.67 41.67 -22.60
N TYR A 72 10.72 41.73 -23.55
CA TYR A 72 9.41 41.10 -23.37
C TYR A 72 9.53 39.57 -23.37
N GLN A 73 10.30 39.00 -24.30
CA GLN A 73 10.53 37.55 -24.31
C GLN A 73 11.16 37.04 -23.01
N GLN A 74 12.14 37.77 -22.48
CA GLN A 74 12.82 37.42 -21.24
C GLN A 74 11.89 37.57 -20.03
N LEU A 75 11.09 38.64 -19.97
CA LEU A 75 10.07 38.82 -18.94
C LEU A 75 9.10 37.65 -18.93
N PHE A 76 8.54 37.29 -20.08
CA PHE A 76 7.54 36.24 -20.14
C PHE A 76 8.11 34.87 -19.79
N ARG A 77 9.32 34.51 -20.26
CA ARG A 77 9.98 33.27 -19.81
C ARG A 77 10.22 33.27 -18.30
N THR A 78 10.65 34.41 -17.75
CA THR A 78 10.91 34.55 -16.32
C THR A 78 9.62 34.41 -15.51
N LEU A 79 8.52 35.01 -15.97
CA LEU A 79 7.23 34.94 -15.29
C LEU A 79 6.65 33.52 -15.34
N ALA A 80 6.77 32.81 -16.47
CA ALA A 80 6.40 31.41 -16.56
C ALA A 80 7.19 30.51 -15.59
N ILE A 81 8.51 30.71 -15.47
CA ILE A 81 9.35 29.97 -14.50
C ILE A 81 8.98 30.35 -13.05
N PHE A 82 8.69 31.61 -12.80
CA PHE A 82 8.23 32.07 -11.48
C PHE A 82 6.90 31.41 -11.09
N ASN A 83 5.96 31.31 -12.03
CA ASN A 83 4.69 30.62 -11.83
C ASN A 83 4.87 29.13 -11.56
N GLU A 84 5.83 28.47 -12.23
CA GLU A 84 6.19 27.09 -11.90
C GLU A 84 6.73 26.95 -10.47
N LYS A 85 7.57 27.89 -10.01
CA LYS A 85 8.03 27.94 -8.60
C LYS A 85 6.88 28.17 -7.63
N LEU A 86 5.95 29.07 -7.95
CA LEU A 86 4.76 29.33 -7.15
C LEU A 86 3.93 28.05 -6.94
N ILE A 87 3.80 27.24 -7.99
CA ILE A 87 3.05 25.98 -7.94
C ILE A 87 3.73 25.00 -6.97
N PHE A 88 5.01 24.70 -7.18
CA PHE A 88 5.65 23.56 -6.54
C PHE A 88 6.47 23.86 -5.27
N ASN A 89 6.82 25.12 -5.01
CA ASN A 89 7.71 25.53 -3.91
C ASN A 89 7.03 26.37 -2.82
N CYS A 90 5.74 26.70 -2.96
CA CYS A 90 5.02 27.56 -2.01
C CYS A 90 3.90 26.80 -1.30
N ASP A 91 4.20 25.79 -0.49
CA ASP A 91 3.17 24.97 0.17
C ASP A 91 2.34 25.76 1.21
N ASP A 92 2.91 26.81 1.81
CA ASP A 92 2.25 27.65 2.81
C ASP A 92 1.24 28.67 2.22
N ILE A 93 1.13 28.75 0.89
CA ILE A 93 0.22 29.70 0.23
C ILE A 93 -1.08 28.99 -0.12
N GLU A 94 -2.20 29.59 0.29
CA GLU A 94 -3.55 29.11 -0.01
C GLU A 94 -3.77 28.86 -1.51
N ILE A 95 -4.46 27.77 -1.83
CA ILE A 95 -4.75 27.31 -3.20
C ILE A 95 -5.47 28.40 -4.00
N GLU A 96 -6.42 29.10 -3.37
CA GLU A 96 -7.18 30.20 -3.96
C GLU A 96 -6.27 31.37 -4.36
N THR A 97 -5.24 31.65 -3.55
CA THR A 97 -4.28 32.72 -3.84
C THR A 97 -3.43 32.35 -5.05
N LYS A 98 -2.89 31.12 -5.09
CA LYS A 98 -2.15 30.62 -6.28
C LYS A 98 -3.04 30.64 -7.53
N GLY A 99 -4.28 30.17 -7.40
CA GLY A 99 -5.27 30.16 -8.47
C GLY A 99 -5.58 31.56 -9.00
N SER A 100 -5.68 32.56 -8.11
CA SER A 100 -5.94 33.95 -8.51
C SER A 100 -4.84 34.57 -9.38
N LEU A 101 -3.60 34.14 -9.20
CA LEU A 101 -2.44 34.55 -10.02
C LEU A 101 -2.43 33.82 -11.36
N LEU A 102 -2.58 32.50 -11.35
CA LEU A 102 -2.47 31.67 -12.55
C LEU A 102 -3.66 31.83 -13.51
N PHE A 103 -4.86 32.12 -12.99
CA PHE A 103 -6.11 32.20 -13.75
C PHE A 103 -6.66 33.64 -13.83
N SER A 104 -5.80 34.65 -13.86
CA SER A 104 -6.22 36.05 -13.93
C SER A 104 -6.77 36.50 -15.30
N VAL A 105 -6.98 35.56 -16.22
CA VAL A 105 -7.43 35.78 -17.61
C VAL A 105 -8.96 35.70 -17.73
N THR A 106 -9.54 36.51 -18.62
CA THR A 106 -10.98 36.47 -18.92
C THR A 106 -11.31 35.58 -20.12
N VAL A 107 -12.59 35.20 -20.25
CA VAL A 107 -13.10 34.41 -21.37
C VAL A 107 -12.88 35.11 -22.71
N GLU A 108 -13.11 36.43 -22.76
CA GLU A 108 -12.89 37.23 -23.97
C GLU A 108 -11.41 37.25 -24.39
N GLN A 109 -10.50 37.37 -23.42
CA GLN A 109 -9.06 37.35 -23.67
C GLN A 109 -8.61 36.01 -24.24
N ILE A 110 -9.05 34.89 -23.65
CA ILE A 110 -8.78 33.54 -24.17
C ILE A 110 -9.29 33.37 -25.61
N ASN A 111 -10.51 33.84 -25.89
CA ASN A 111 -11.07 33.77 -27.25
C ASN A 111 -10.21 34.57 -28.24
N SER A 112 -9.75 35.76 -27.87
CA SER A 112 -8.86 36.58 -28.72
C SER A 112 -7.55 35.85 -29.02
N ILE A 113 -6.92 35.29 -27.97
CA ILE A 113 -5.67 34.54 -28.07
C ILE A 113 -5.84 33.33 -29.00
N PHE A 114 -6.86 32.51 -28.79
CA PHE A 114 -7.08 31.32 -29.62
C PHE A 114 -7.43 31.67 -31.07
N MET A 115 -8.21 32.72 -31.32
CA MET A 115 -8.44 33.20 -32.68
C MET A 115 -7.15 33.65 -33.37
N HIS A 116 -6.19 34.22 -32.63
CA HIS A 116 -4.89 34.58 -33.18
C HIS A 116 -4.05 33.33 -33.51
N ILE A 117 -3.97 32.36 -32.59
CA ILE A 117 -3.27 31.09 -32.81
C ILE A 117 -3.82 30.36 -34.06
N GLU A 118 -5.15 30.34 -34.23
CA GLU A 118 -5.81 29.73 -35.40
C GLU A 118 -5.41 30.42 -36.72
N ARG A 119 -5.25 31.75 -36.72
CA ARG A 119 -4.87 32.53 -37.91
C ARG A 119 -3.39 32.46 -38.23
N SER A 120 -2.55 32.05 -37.28
CA SER A 120 -1.11 31.99 -37.49
C SER A 120 -0.73 30.92 -38.51
N THR A 121 0.02 31.33 -39.53
CA THR A 121 0.56 30.47 -40.59
C THR A 121 2.01 30.08 -40.34
N ASN A 122 2.64 30.64 -39.30
CA ASN A 122 4.00 30.29 -38.90
C ASN A 122 3.96 29.13 -37.90
N ASP A 123 4.50 27.97 -38.29
CA ASP A 123 4.52 26.79 -37.43
C ASP A 123 5.39 26.98 -36.16
N ASN A 124 6.33 27.93 -36.17
CA ASN A 124 7.21 28.27 -35.04
C ASN A 124 6.94 29.69 -34.51
N ASP A 125 5.67 30.09 -34.49
CA ASP A 125 5.25 31.37 -33.96
C ASP A 125 5.56 31.49 -32.44
N PRO A 126 6.43 32.42 -32.01
CA PRO A 126 6.74 32.57 -30.59
C PRO A 126 5.52 32.96 -29.75
N PHE A 127 4.48 33.56 -30.34
CA PHE A 127 3.21 33.82 -29.64
C PHE A 127 2.61 32.53 -29.08
N ILE A 128 2.59 31.47 -29.91
CA ILE A 128 2.05 30.17 -29.52
C ILE A 128 2.90 29.58 -28.40
N ALA A 129 4.23 29.71 -28.46
CA ALA A 129 5.14 29.21 -27.43
C ALA A 129 4.88 29.86 -26.07
N PHE A 130 4.70 31.19 -26.01
CA PHE A 130 4.41 31.88 -24.76
C PHE A 130 3.05 31.48 -24.19
N ASN A 131 2.01 31.41 -25.03
CA ASN A 131 0.70 30.98 -24.55
C ASN A 131 0.72 29.52 -24.06
N SER A 132 1.45 28.63 -24.72
CA SER A 132 1.69 27.26 -24.22
C SER A 132 2.27 27.25 -22.81
N LEU A 133 3.26 28.09 -22.49
CA LEU A 133 3.87 28.10 -21.16
C LEU A 133 2.86 28.44 -20.05
N TRP A 134 1.94 29.38 -20.27
CA TRP A 134 0.94 29.77 -19.27
C TRP A 134 -0.12 28.69 -19.11
N LEU A 135 -0.58 28.16 -20.24
CA LEU A 135 -1.52 27.06 -20.28
C LEU A 135 -0.92 25.83 -19.57
N ASP A 136 0.31 25.45 -19.88
CA ASP A 136 0.98 24.31 -19.26
C ASP A 136 1.17 24.53 -17.74
N ASN A 137 1.45 25.75 -17.28
CA ASN A 137 1.50 26.08 -15.85
C ASN A 137 0.12 25.94 -15.17
N GLN A 138 -0.94 26.40 -15.81
CA GLN A 138 -2.31 26.19 -15.31
C GLN A 138 -2.62 24.68 -15.21
N VAL A 139 -2.23 23.85 -16.18
CA VAL A 139 -2.40 22.38 -16.07
C VAL A 139 -1.52 21.79 -14.97
N LYS A 140 -0.27 22.24 -14.84
CA LYS A 140 0.65 21.77 -13.79
C LYS A 140 0.10 22.02 -12.39
N PHE A 141 -0.47 23.21 -12.16
CA PHE A 141 -1.13 23.55 -10.92
C PHE A 141 -2.22 22.55 -10.54
N PHE A 142 -2.93 22.02 -11.54
CA PHE A 142 -4.01 21.06 -11.32
C PHE A 142 -3.57 19.65 -10.95
N TYR A 143 -2.32 19.23 -11.23
CA TYR A 143 -1.87 17.91 -10.79
C TYR A 143 -1.98 17.77 -9.27
N ASP A 144 -1.65 18.83 -8.53
CA ASP A 144 -1.63 18.80 -7.06
C ASP A 144 -2.89 19.44 -6.43
N ASN A 145 -3.74 20.13 -7.23
CA ASN A 145 -4.85 20.96 -6.72
C ASN A 145 -6.16 20.74 -7.49
N LEU A 146 -6.63 19.49 -7.56
CA LEU A 146 -7.84 19.13 -8.31
C LEU A 146 -9.12 19.75 -7.75
N GLU A 147 -9.19 20.07 -6.47
CA GLU A 147 -10.35 20.74 -5.88
C GLU A 147 -10.57 22.18 -6.38
N TYR A 148 -9.56 22.81 -6.99
CA TYR A 148 -9.70 24.19 -7.45
C TYR A 148 -10.65 24.28 -8.65
N THR A 149 -11.62 25.20 -8.60
CA THR A 149 -12.57 25.39 -9.70
C THR A 149 -12.45 26.79 -10.28
N SER A 150 -12.49 26.88 -11.62
CA SER A 150 -12.55 28.17 -12.32
C SER A 150 -13.37 28.06 -13.59
N PRO A 151 -14.29 29.02 -13.87
CA PRO A 151 -15.14 28.98 -15.06
C PRO A 151 -14.34 29.06 -16.37
N ILE A 152 -13.11 29.59 -16.32
CA ILE A 152 -12.25 29.69 -17.50
C ILE A 152 -11.79 28.33 -18.01
N ILE A 153 -11.64 27.34 -17.12
CA ILE A 153 -11.14 26.00 -17.47
C ILE A 153 -12.16 25.27 -18.33
N ASP A 154 -13.42 25.28 -17.93
CA ASP A 154 -14.50 24.68 -18.71
C ASP A 154 -14.63 25.35 -20.09
N HIS A 155 -14.47 26.68 -20.15
CA HIS A 155 -14.45 27.39 -21.43
C HIS A 155 -13.27 27.01 -22.32
N ILE A 156 -12.04 27.02 -21.78
CA ILE A 156 -10.83 26.60 -22.51
C ILE A 156 -10.98 25.16 -22.99
N GLY A 157 -11.43 24.24 -22.11
CA GLY A 157 -11.65 22.84 -22.43
C GLY A 157 -12.58 22.63 -23.60
N ARG A 158 -13.76 23.27 -23.55
CA ARG A 158 -14.75 23.19 -24.64
C ARG A 158 -14.21 23.77 -25.94
N TYR A 159 -13.46 24.86 -25.86
CA TYR A 159 -12.83 25.45 -27.04
C TYR A 159 -11.77 24.52 -27.64
N VAL A 160 -10.84 24.04 -26.80
CA VAL A 160 -9.75 23.13 -27.16
C VAL A 160 -10.29 21.87 -27.82
N PHE A 161 -11.30 21.25 -27.22
CA PHE A 161 -11.91 20.05 -27.77
C PHE A 161 -12.50 20.28 -29.17
N ASN A 162 -13.34 21.32 -29.31
CA ASN A 162 -14.07 21.56 -30.55
C ASN A 162 -13.19 22.09 -31.69
N LYS A 163 -12.17 22.91 -31.37
CA LYS A 163 -11.36 23.62 -32.38
C LYS A 163 -10.02 22.96 -32.66
N TYR A 164 -9.41 22.31 -31.67
CA TYR A 164 -8.08 21.74 -31.79
C TYR A 164 -8.10 20.22 -31.82
N ILE A 165 -8.67 19.53 -30.82
CA ILE A 165 -8.63 18.05 -30.76
C ILE A 165 -9.40 17.42 -31.94
N LYS A 166 -10.58 17.96 -32.31
CA LYS A 166 -11.37 17.49 -33.46
C LYS A 166 -10.89 18.00 -34.82
N SER A 167 -9.81 18.77 -34.86
CA SER A 167 -9.31 19.38 -36.11
C SER A 167 -8.63 18.35 -37.01
N LYS A 168 -8.52 18.69 -38.30
CA LYS A 168 -7.75 17.89 -39.26
C LYS A 168 -6.25 17.97 -38.96
N GLU A 169 -5.80 19.13 -38.50
CA GLU A 169 -4.43 19.44 -38.12
C GLU A 169 -3.94 18.50 -37.00
N TYR A 170 -4.74 18.32 -35.95
CA TYR A 170 -4.43 17.38 -34.86
C TYR A 170 -4.27 15.95 -35.38
N LYS A 171 -5.16 15.49 -36.27
CA LYS A 171 -5.07 14.17 -36.90
C LYS A 171 -3.81 14.00 -37.76
N ILE A 172 -3.40 15.04 -38.48
CA ILE A 172 -2.15 15.06 -39.26
C ILE A 172 -0.95 14.89 -38.32
N TYR A 173 -0.90 15.63 -37.21
CA TYR A 173 0.18 15.53 -36.24
C TYR A 173 0.25 14.18 -35.55
N LEU A 174 -0.89 13.56 -35.20
CA LEU A 174 -0.92 12.18 -34.73
C LEU A 174 -0.36 11.20 -35.77
N THR A 175 -0.75 11.37 -37.04
CA THR A 175 -0.27 10.50 -38.11
C THR A 175 1.25 10.62 -38.28
N GLN A 176 1.80 11.81 -38.10
CA GLN A 176 3.25 12.06 -38.12
C GLN A 176 3.98 11.34 -36.98
N LEU A 177 3.40 11.28 -35.77
CA LEU A 177 3.99 10.57 -34.61
C LEU A 177 4.02 9.05 -34.76
N ARG A 178 3.39 8.46 -35.78
CA ARG A 178 3.45 7.02 -36.00
C ARG A 178 4.80 6.55 -36.57
N GLN A 179 5.70 7.47 -36.89
CA GLN A 179 7.01 7.15 -37.45
C GLN A 179 8.01 6.79 -36.35
N PRO A 180 8.77 5.68 -36.48
CA PRO A 180 9.69 5.23 -35.43
C PRO A 180 10.88 6.16 -35.20
N HIS A 181 11.32 6.89 -36.24
CA HIS A 181 12.45 7.80 -36.17
C HIS A 181 12.00 9.20 -36.56
N LEU A 182 11.86 10.06 -35.54
CA LEU A 182 11.40 11.43 -35.70
C LEU A 182 12.60 12.39 -35.65
N SER A 183 12.67 13.29 -36.64
CA SER A 183 13.60 14.42 -36.59
C SER A 183 13.10 15.47 -35.60
N HIS A 184 14.02 16.13 -34.87
CA HIS A 184 13.68 17.26 -34.00
C HIS A 184 12.91 18.38 -34.73
N THR A 185 13.08 18.50 -36.05
CA THR A 185 12.40 19.51 -36.87
C THR A 185 10.90 19.32 -36.99
N ILE A 186 10.36 18.14 -36.63
CA ILE A 186 8.91 17.89 -36.67
C ILE A 186 8.17 18.58 -35.52
N PHE A 187 8.84 18.79 -34.39
CA PHE A 187 8.27 19.38 -33.18
C PHE A 187 8.29 20.90 -33.27
N THR A 188 7.48 21.43 -34.18
CA THR A 188 7.26 22.88 -34.26
C THR A 188 6.46 23.37 -33.06
N THR A 189 6.50 24.68 -32.79
CA THR A 189 5.71 25.27 -31.70
C THR A 189 4.22 24.97 -31.84
N LYS A 190 3.69 25.07 -33.07
CA LYS A 190 2.28 24.76 -33.37
C LYS A 190 1.98 23.28 -33.19
N PHE A 191 2.89 22.39 -33.59
CA PHE A 191 2.76 20.95 -33.33
C PHE A 191 2.63 20.65 -31.83
N LEU A 192 3.55 21.20 -31.02
CA LEU A 192 3.58 20.97 -29.58
C LEU A 192 2.37 21.58 -28.88
N PHE A 193 1.89 22.75 -29.32
CA PHE A 193 0.65 23.33 -28.81
C PHE A 193 -0.53 22.38 -29.01
N TYR A 194 -0.69 21.81 -30.20
CA TYR A 194 -1.77 20.88 -30.50
C TYR A 194 -1.63 19.56 -29.74
N ILE A 195 -0.47 18.90 -29.80
CA ILE A 195 -0.33 17.55 -29.23
C ILE A 195 -0.10 17.57 -27.72
N ALA A 196 0.69 18.52 -27.20
CA ALA A 196 1.01 18.57 -25.78
C ALA A 196 0.06 19.48 -25.00
N THR A 197 0.03 20.79 -25.27
CA THR A 197 -0.74 21.77 -24.49
C THR A 197 -2.25 21.50 -24.56
N CYS A 198 -2.82 21.37 -25.76
CA CYS A 198 -4.26 21.11 -25.93
C CYS A 198 -4.68 19.76 -25.33
N SER A 199 -3.92 18.69 -25.53
CA SER A 199 -4.20 17.38 -24.92
C SER A 199 -4.15 17.43 -23.40
N SER A 200 -3.20 18.17 -22.83
CA SER A 200 -3.06 18.35 -21.38
C SER A 200 -4.29 19.03 -20.78
N TYR A 201 -4.77 20.11 -21.41
CA TYR A 201 -6.01 20.78 -21.01
C TYR A 201 -7.23 19.91 -21.18
N PHE A 202 -7.29 19.19 -22.29
CA PHE A 202 -8.40 18.34 -22.57
C PHE A 202 -8.51 17.22 -21.53
N ARG A 203 -7.38 16.59 -21.15
CA ARG A 203 -7.31 15.67 -20.00
C ARG A 203 -7.83 16.35 -18.72
N LEU A 204 -7.36 17.55 -18.40
CA LEU A 204 -7.82 18.29 -17.21
C LEU A 204 -9.35 18.42 -17.17
N CYS A 205 -9.99 18.69 -18.31
CA CYS A 205 -11.45 18.79 -18.38
C CYS A 205 -12.16 17.45 -18.20
N LEU A 206 -11.57 16.34 -18.66
CA LEU A 206 -12.06 14.99 -18.37
C LEU A 206 -11.98 14.69 -16.86
N VAL A 207 -10.92 15.14 -16.20
CA VAL A 207 -10.70 14.94 -14.75
C VAL A 207 -11.71 15.71 -13.91
N GLN A 208 -12.01 16.94 -14.28
CA GLN A 208 -12.93 17.82 -13.56
C GLN A 208 -14.42 17.44 -13.75
N GLU A 209 -14.72 16.31 -14.39
CA GLU A 209 -16.08 15.80 -14.62
C GLU A 209 -17.04 16.87 -15.16
N ALA A 210 -16.52 17.79 -16.00
CA ALA A 210 -17.32 18.89 -16.53
C ALA A 210 -18.54 18.28 -17.24
N LYS A 211 -19.75 18.61 -16.72
CA LYS A 211 -21.04 17.93 -16.92
C LYS A 211 -21.44 17.61 -18.37
N ASN A 212 -20.74 18.17 -19.36
CA ASN A 212 -21.01 18.05 -20.78
C ASN A 212 -20.00 17.16 -21.53
N PHE A 213 -18.93 16.64 -20.90
CA PHE A 213 -17.92 15.83 -21.59
C PHE A 213 -18.25 14.33 -21.64
N TYR A 214 -19.21 13.87 -20.82
CA TYR A 214 -19.70 12.49 -20.83
C TYR A 214 -20.24 12.08 -22.20
N ASP A 215 -21.02 12.94 -22.84
CA ASP A 215 -21.63 12.68 -24.15
C ASP A 215 -20.61 12.61 -25.29
N TYR A 216 -19.38 13.11 -25.08
CA TYR A 216 -18.35 13.14 -26.11
C TYR A 216 -17.33 12.01 -25.97
N ALA A 217 -17.27 11.28 -24.84
CA ALA A 217 -16.18 10.34 -24.56
C ALA A 217 -16.04 9.27 -25.64
N ASP A 218 -17.15 8.73 -26.12
CA ASP A 218 -17.15 7.75 -27.20
C ASP A 218 -16.70 8.36 -28.55
N ASP A 219 -17.14 9.59 -28.86
CA ASP A 219 -16.70 10.33 -30.05
C ASP A 219 -15.19 10.64 -30.00
N ILE A 220 -14.69 11.01 -28.81
CA ILE A 220 -13.29 11.32 -28.50
C ILE A 220 -12.42 10.09 -28.79
N LEU A 221 -12.82 8.94 -28.24
CA LEU A 221 -12.12 7.67 -28.43
C LEU A 221 -12.10 7.28 -29.91
N GLN A 222 -13.21 7.36 -30.62
CA GLN A 222 -13.24 7.06 -32.05
C GLN A 222 -12.33 7.94 -32.91
N CYS A 223 -12.10 9.20 -32.51
CA CYS A 223 -11.34 10.15 -33.33
C CYS A 223 -9.83 9.85 -33.42
N PHE A 224 -9.19 9.39 -32.34
CA PHE A 224 -7.73 9.23 -32.29
C PHE A 224 -7.22 7.93 -31.66
N TYR A 225 -8.09 7.04 -31.18
CA TYR A 225 -7.66 5.80 -30.51
C TYR A 225 -6.73 4.92 -31.37
N GLU A 226 -7.06 4.72 -32.65
CA GLU A 226 -6.23 3.91 -33.56
C GLU A 226 -4.82 4.49 -33.75
N ASP A 227 -4.72 5.82 -33.89
CA ASP A 227 -3.40 6.45 -33.99
C ASP A 227 -2.66 6.38 -32.66
N TYR A 228 -3.35 6.57 -31.53
CA TYR A 228 -2.76 6.41 -30.20
C TYR A 228 -2.15 5.03 -30.00
N LEU A 229 -2.89 3.95 -30.29
CA LEU A 229 -2.39 2.59 -30.15
C LEU A 229 -1.13 2.39 -30.99
N GLU A 230 -1.15 2.85 -32.23
CA GLU A 230 -0.01 2.71 -33.14
C GLU A 230 1.21 3.53 -32.68
N ILE A 231 0.99 4.76 -32.20
CA ILE A 231 2.05 5.61 -31.61
C ILE A 231 2.69 4.90 -30.43
N VAL A 232 1.90 4.39 -29.48
CA VAL A 232 2.42 3.68 -28.30
C VAL A 232 3.14 2.40 -28.70
N ARG A 233 2.60 1.64 -29.66
CA ARG A 233 3.23 0.41 -30.18
C ARG A 233 4.57 0.68 -30.86
N VAL A 234 4.66 1.75 -31.66
CA VAL A 234 5.91 2.11 -32.35
C VAL A 234 6.94 2.62 -31.36
N HIS A 235 6.52 3.47 -30.42
CA HIS A 235 7.45 4.15 -29.54
C HIS A 235 7.85 3.35 -28.30
N SER A 236 7.11 2.30 -27.93
CA SER A 236 7.52 1.38 -26.88
C SER A 236 8.88 0.74 -27.14
N TYR A 237 9.27 0.54 -28.40
CA TYR A 237 10.58 -0.02 -28.78
C TYR A 237 11.67 1.02 -29.05
N THR A 238 11.37 2.33 -28.91
CA THR A 238 12.31 3.43 -29.24
C THR A 238 12.57 4.37 -28.06
N VAL A 239 12.15 4.00 -26.85
CA VAL A 239 12.22 4.84 -25.62
C VAL A 239 13.60 5.45 -25.40
N ALA A 240 14.67 4.67 -25.64
CA ALA A 240 16.05 5.13 -25.49
C ALA A 240 16.46 6.29 -26.42
N SER A 241 15.69 6.54 -27.47
CA SER A 241 15.94 7.60 -28.46
C SER A 241 14.99 8.78 -28.35
N TRP A 242 14.11 8.81 -27.35
CA TRP A 242 13.13 9.87 -27.21
C TRP A 242 13.80 11.22 -26.91
N SER A 243 13.35 12.26 -27.62
CA SER A 243 13.60 13.65 -27.24
C SER A 243 12.67 14.06 -26.09
N LYS A 244 12.98 15.19 -25.43
CA LYS A 244 12.06 15.79 -24.43
C LYS A 244 10.69 16.09 -25.02
N ASP A 245 10.65 16.56 -26.26
CA ASP A 245 9.42 16.88 -26.97
C ASP A 245 8.58 15.62 -27.23
N LEU A 246 9.21 14.52 -27.68
CA LEU A 246 8.51 13.26 -27.91
C LEU A 246 8.01 12.66 -26.61
N LEU A 247 8.83 12.66 -25.55
CA LEU A 247 8.42 12.25 -24.20
C LEU A 247 7.18 13.05 -23.75
N GLY A 248 7.22 14.37 -23.88
CA GLY A 248 6.10 15.25 -23.55
C GLY A 248 4.84 14.87 -24.33
N CYS A 249 4.93 14.73 -25.65
CA CYS A 249 3.80 14.33 -26.49
C CYS A 249 3.20 12.98 -26.08
N ILE A 250 4.02 11.94 -25.92
CA ILE A 250 3.55 10.60 -25.52
C ILE A 250 2.90 10.65 -24.14
N THR A 251 3.50 11.38 -23.20
CA THR A 251 2.95 11.60 -21.85
C THR A 251 1.55 12.18 -21.90
N LYS A 252 1.34 13.23 -22.71
CA LYS A 252 0.02 13.88 -22.77
C LYS A 252 -1.02 13.02 -23.47
N LEU A 253 -0.65 12.28 -24.52
CA LEU A 253 -1.55 11.36 -25.20
C LEU A 253 -2.00 10.20 -24.31
N ILE A 254 -1.06 9.56 -23.59
CA ILE A 254 -1.40 8.53 -22.60
C ILE A 254 -2.29 9.13 -21.51
N GLY A 255 -1.98 10.35 -21.04
CA GLY A 255 -2.78 11.06 -20.06
C GLY A 255 -4.24 11.27 -20.48
N VAL A 256 -4.49 11.61 -21.75
CA VAL A 256 -5.87 11.74 -22.26
C VAL A 256 -6.59 10.39 -22.23
N ILE A 257 -5.94 9.31 -22.68
CA ILE A 257 -6.56 7.97 -22.67
C ILE A 257 -6.87 7.53 -21.25
N VAL A 258 -5.94 7.71 -20.31
CA VAL A 258 -6.19 7.45 -18.88
C VAL A 258 -7.35 8.28 -18.37
N GLY A 259 -7.39 9.59 -18.67
CA GLY A 259 -8.51 10.46 -18.29
C GLY A 259 -9.85 9.99 -18.87
N CYS A 260 -9.87 9.49 -20.11
CA CYS A 260 -11.05 8.89 -20.73
C CYS A 260 -11.45 7.60 -20.03
N CYS A 261 -10.52 6.74 -19.63
CA CYS A 261 -10.83 5.49 -18.93
C CYS A 261 -11.41 5.72 -17.54
N TRP A 262 -11.01 6.81 -16.88
CA TRP A 262 -11.42 7.16 -15.52
C TRP A 262 -12.70 8.02 -15.46
N LEU A 263 -13.39 8.21 -16.58
CA LEU A 263 -14.55 9.11 -16.65
C LEU A 263 -15.83 8.43 -16.10
N ALA A 264 -16.54 9.12 -15.20
CA ALA A 264 -17.87 8.75 -14.66
C ALA A 264 -17.98 7.47 -13.80
N GLY A 265 -16.87 6.82 -13.42
CA GLY A 265 -16.93 5.56 -12.68
C GLY A 265 -17.38 4.33 -13.49
N GLU A 266 -17.66 4.50 -14.80
CA GLU A 266 -18.00 3.42 -15.73
C GLU A 266 -16.77 2.85 -16.45
N HIS A 267 -15.67 2.69 -15.73
CA HIS A 267 -14.38 2.31 -16.34
C HIS A 267 -14.46 0.99 -17.11
N GLN A 268 -15.34 0.06 -16.70
CA GLN A 268 -15.55 -1.20 -17.43
C GLN A 268 -16.23 -1.00 -18.80
N THR A 269 -17.11 -0.02 -18.94
CA THR A 269 -17.80 0.28 -20.21
C THR A 269 -16.82 0.94 -21.17
N GLN A 270 -16.08 1.94 -20.70
CA GLN A 270 -15.09 2.66 -21.50
C GLN A 270 -13.90 1.78 -21.89
N MET A 271 -13.43 0.90 -21.00
CA MET A 271 -12.37 -0.05 -21.34
C MET A 271 -12.79 -1.07 -22.39
N LYS A 272 -14.05 -1.51 -22.39
CA LYS A 272 -14.59 -2.36 -23.48
C LYS A 272 -14.73 -1.60 -24.79
N ALA A 273 -15.08 -0.32 -24.73
CA ALA A 273 -15.15 0.55 -25.91
C ALA A 273 -13.75 0.81 -26.51
N LEU A 274 -12.76 1.05 -25.65
CA LEU A 274 -11.35 1.18 -26.02
C LEU A 274 -10.82 -0.15 -26.58
N PHE A 275 -10.85 -1.21 -25.80
CA PHE A 275 -10.26 -2.50 -26.14
C PHE A 275 -11.36 -3.54 -26.40
N PRO A 276 -11.90 -3.61 -27.63
CA PRO A 276 -12.98 -4.55 -27.97
C PRO A 276 -12.53 -6.01 -27.91
N THR A 277 -11.23 -6.28 -27.85
CA THR A 277 -10.66 -7.62 -27.72
C THR A 277 -9.65 -7.67 -26.57
N GLU A 278 -9.61 -8.79 -25.85
CA GLU A 278 -8.61 -9.03 -24.79
C GLU A 278 -7.18 -8.95 -25.34
N LYS A 279 -6.97 -9.38 -26.59
CA LYS A 279 -5.67 -9.27 -27.26
C LYS A 279 -5.21 -7.82 -27.42
N ALA A 280 -6.11 -6.91 -27.80
CA ALA A 280 -5.75 -5.49 -27.92
C ALA A 280 -5.38 -4.88 -26.56
N ALA A 281 -6.09 -5.26 -25.49
CA ALA A 281 -5.75 -4.83 -24.13
C ALA A 281 -4.39 -5.39 -23.69
N HIS A 282 -4.13 -6.67 -23.94
CA HIS A 282 -2.85 -7.33 -23.68
C HIS A 282 -1.70 -6.62 -24.41
N ASP A 283 -1.80 -6.47 -25.73
CA ASP A 283 -0.74 -5.89 -26.56
C ASP A 283 -0.45 -4.44 -26.13
N HIS A 284 -1.49 -3.67 -25.78
CA HIS A 284 -1.29 -2.31 -25.28
C HIS A 284 -0.63 -2.28 -23.89
N PHE A 285 -1.07 -3.15 -22.98
CA PHE A 285 -0.46 -3.29 -21.66
C PHE A 285 1.02 -3.64 -21.75
N GLU A 286 1.38 -4.60 -22.62
CA GLU A 286 2.77 -5.00 -22.86
C GLU A 286 3.62 -3.84 -23.42
N ASN A 287 3.07 -3.05 -24.35
CA ASN A 287 3.76 -1.86 -24.87
C ASN A 287 4.01 -0.80 -23.80
N LEU A 288 3.03 -0.53 -22.94
CA LEU A 288 3.21 0.39 -21.81
C LEU A 288 4.20 -0.16 -20.78
N LEU A 289 4.18 -1.47 -20.52
CA LEU A 289 5.15 -2.11 -19.64
C LEU A 289 6.57 -2.00 -20.21
N HIS A 290 6.74 -2.12 -21.52
CA HIS A 290 8.04 -1.95 -22.16
C HIS A 290 8.56 -0.50 -22.01
N ILE A 291 7.68 0.51 -22.15
CA ILE A 291 8.02 1.91 -21.86
C ILE A 291 8.47 2.06 -20.41
N LEU A 292 7.67 1.53 -19.47
CA LEU A 292 7.88 1.66 -18.05
C LEU A 292 9.17 0.94 -17.58
N SER A 293 9.57 -0.13 -18.27
CA SER A 293 10.75 -0.93 -17.93
C SER A 293 12.08 -0.27 -18.33
N TYR A 294 12.04 0.88 -19.01
CA TYR A 294 13.26 1.60 -19.39
C TYR A 294 13.88 2.35 -18.19
N GLU A 295 14.97 1.79 -17.64
CA GLU A 295 15.62 2.29 -16.42
C GLU A 295 15.94 3.80 -16.38
N PRO A 296 16.49 4.42 -17.43
CA PRO A 296 16.76 5.85 -17.43
C PRO A 296 15.52 6.74 -17.31
N LEU A 297 14.31 6.22 -17.60
CA LEU A 297 13.06 6.96 -17.45
C LEU A 297 12.76 7.21 -15.97
N TYR A 298 12.66 6.15 -15.16
CA TYR A 298 12.27 6.29 -13.77
C TYR A 298 13.38 6.85 -12.87
N LYS A 299 14.65 6.79 -13.30
CA LYS A 299 15.76 7.49 -12.62
C LYS A 299 15.72 9.02 -12.73
N GLN A 300 14.92 9.57 -13.65
CA GLN A 300 14.78 11.01 -13.85
C GLN A 300 13.54 11.59 -13.17
N ILE A 301 12.75 10.78 -12.47
CA ILE A 301 11.54 11.23 -11.76
C ILE A 301 11.89 12.32 -10.74
N LYS A 302 11.17 13.45 -10.81
CA LYS A 302 11.22 14.50 -9.80
C LYS A 302 10.00 14.43 -8.86
N PRO A 303 10.08 14.99 -7.64
CA PRO A 303 8.92 15.10 -6.75
C PRO A 303 7.81 15.98 -7.36
N LYS A 304 6.56 15.77 -6.92
CA LYS A 304 5.37 16.59 -7.26
C LYS A 304 5.14 16.80 -8.76
N CYS A 305 5.06 15.73 -9.56
CA CYS A 305 4.77 15.80 -11.02
C CYS A 305 5.54 16.89 -11.82
N ARG A 306 6.75 17.26 -11.39
CA ARG A 306 7.51 18.42 -11.93
C ARG A 306 8.05 18.23 -13.33
N ASN A 307 8.11 16.98 -13.81
CA ASN A 307 8.61 16.64 -15.13
C ASN A 307 7.75 15.57 -15.79
N ASP A 308 7.86 15.49 -17.12
CA ASP A 308 7.04 14.56 -17.91
C ASP A 308 7.34 13.09 -17.58
N GLU A 309 8.55 12.74 -17.11
CA GLU A 309 8.85 11.39 -16.63
C GLU A 309 7.98 10.99 -15.43
N ALA A 310 7.85 11.86 -14.42
CA ALA A 310 7.01 11.60 -13.25
C ALA A 310 5.53 11.49 -13.65
N ILE A 311 5.07 12.38 -14.55
CA ILE A 311 3.70 12.40 -15.05
C ILE A 311 3.39 11.13 -15.86
N LEU A 312 4.30 10.72 -16.75
CA LEU A 312 4.15 9.52 -17.58
C LEU A 312 4.06 8.27 -16.72
N VAL A 313 4.96 8.12 -15.76
CA VAL A 313 4.96 6.97 -14.84
C VAL A 313 3.66 6.94 -14.03
N SER A 314 3.20 8.08 -13.51
CA SER A 314 1.90 8.16 -12.83
C SER A 314 0.76 7.68 -13.72
N PHE A 315 0.69 8.16 -14.97
CA PHE A 315 -0.38 7.78 -15.90
C PHE A 315 -0.34 6.28 -16.27
N ILE A 316 0.84 5.72 -16.51
CA ILE A 316 0.96 4.28 -16.80
C ILE A 316 0.54 3.44 -15.58
N LEU A 317 0.93 3.84 -14.36
CA LEU A 317 0.51 3.15 -13.14
C LEU A 317 -1.00 3.25 -12.90
N ALA A 318 -1.60 4.41 -13.15
CA ALA A 318 -3.06 4.59 -13.08
C ALA A 318 -3.79 3.72 -14.11
N TYR A 319 -3.22 3.55 -15.31
CA TYR A 319 -3.73 2.62 -16.32
C TYR A 319 -3.61 1.16 -15.87
N PHE A 320 -2.48 0.76 -15.28
CA PHE A 320 -2.29 -0.60 -14.76
C PHE A 320 -3.25 -0.90 -13.62
N LEU A 321 -3.43 0.03 -12.68
CA LEU A 321 -4.38 -0.13 -11.58
C LEU A 321 -5.81 -0.38 -12.10
N LEU A 322 -6.18 0.28 -13.19
CA LEU A 322 -7.45 0.03 -13.86
C LEU A 322 -7.54 -1.37 -14.47
N ILE A 323 -6.53 -1.79 -15.23
CA ILE A 323 -6.52 -3.11 -15.91
C ILE A 323 -6.59 -4.25 -14.90
N VAL A 324 -5.82 -4.18 -13.82
CA VAL A 324 -5.76 -5.29 -12.84
C VAL A 324 -7.10 -5.47 -12.11
N GLN A 325 -7.92 -4.42 -12.03
CA GLN A 325 -9.27 -4.52 -11.46
C GLN A 325 -10.30 -5.16 -12.38
N MET A 326 -10.02 -5.27 -13.68
CA MET A 326 -10.93 -5.90 -14.62
C MET A 326 -10.99 -7.42 -14.39
N ARG A 327 -12.20 -7.98 -14.42
CA ARG A 327 -12.39 -9.44 -14.28
C ARG A 327 -11.91 -10.16 -15.55
N ASN A 328 -11.35 -11.36 -15.38
CA ASN A 328 -10.94 -12.29 -16.46
C ASN A 328 -9.73 -11.85 -17.31
N MET A 329 -8.63 -11.44 -16.70
CA MET A 329 -7.37 -11.19 -17.41
C MET A 329 -6.36 -12.33 -17.18
N ASP A 330 -6.65 -13.53 -17.68
CA ASP A 330 -5.79 -14.72 -17.47
C ASP A 330 -4.36 -14.50 -18.00
N TRP A 331 -4.21 -13.71 -19.07
CA TRP A 331 -2.93 -13.34 -19.66
C TRP A 331 -2.06 -12.45 -18.76
N LEU A 332 -2.62 -11.78 -17.76
CA LEU A 332 -1.84 -10.98 -16.82
C LEU A 332 -0.82 -11.86 -16.07
N SER A 333 -1.19 -13.12 -15.83
CA SER A 333 -0.32 -14.09 -15.14
C SER A 333 1.01 -14.31 -15.86
N ASP A 334 1.04 -14.22 -17.19
CA ASP A 334 2.26 -14.40 -18.00
C ASP A 334 3.21 -13.20 -17.88
N LEU A 335 2.68 -12.00 -17.62
CA LEU A 335 3.44 -10.74 -17.52
C LEU A 335 3.78 -10.33 -16.08
N ASN A 336 3.20 -11.00 -15.08
CA ASN A 336 3.32 -10.64 -13.66
C ASN A 336 4.77 -10.52 -13.19
N ALA A 337 5.67 -11.42 -13.61
CA ALA A 337 7.07 -11.39 -13.19
C ALA A 337 7.80 -10.13 -13.69
N THR A 338 7.60 -9.78 -14.97
CA THR A 338 8.20 -8.57 -15.57
C THR A 338 7.61 -7.32 -14.94
N LEU A 339 6.28 -7.25 -14.83
CA LEU A 339 5.56 -6.15 -14.21
C LEU A 339 6.02 -5.91 -12.76
N ARG A 340 6.10 -6.98 -11.95
CA ARG A 340 6.61 -6.95 -10.59
C ARG A 340 8.01 -6.34 -10.53
N ASN A 341 8.95 -6.88 -11.31
CA ASN A 341 10.35 -6.45 -11.25
C ASN A 341 10.50 -4.98 -11.67
N THR A 342 9.76 -4.55 -12.69
CA THR A 342 9.73 -3.16 -13.13
C THR A 342 9.18 -2.24 -12.05
N ILE A 343 8.05 -2.59 -11.42
CA ILE A 343 7.45 -1.77 -10.35
C ILE A 343 8.37 -1.70 -9.13
N LEU A 344 9.00 -2.80 -8.72
CA LEU A 344 9.98 -2.80 -7.62
C LEU A 344 11.18 -1.89 -7.92
N SER A 345 11.68 -1.92 -9.15
CA SER A 345 12.78 -1.04 -9.56
C SER A 345 12.40 0.44 -9.53
N ILE A 346 11.13 0.76 -9.80
CA ILE A 346 10.59 2.13 -9.69
C ILE A 346 10.49 2.54 -8.22
N ILE A 347 9.98 1.67 -7.34
CA ILE A 347 9.91 1.93 -5.90
C ILE A 347 11.32 2.22 -5.35
N ASP A 348 12.31 1.43 -5.74
CA ASP A 348 13.70 1.59 -5.27
C ASP A 348 14.36 2.89 -5.80
N ALA A 349 13.90 3.42 -6.94
CA ALA A 349 14.47 4.59 -7.59
C ALA A 349 13.73 5.90 -7.28
N THR A 350 12.44 5.83 -6.95
CA THR A 350 11.59 7.03 -6.77
C THR A 350 11.82 7.69 -5.42
N ILE A 351 11.86 9.02 -5.44
CA ILE A 351 11.80 9.87 -4.24
C ILE A 351 10.39 10.47 -4.05
N ASN A 352 9.45 10.11 -4.91
CA ASN A 352 8.07 10.57 -4.84
C ASN A 352 7.20 9.49 -4.18
N ASP A 353 6.76 9.76 -2.96
CA ASP A 353 5.95 8.83 -2.16
C ASP A 353 4.57 8.55 -2.81
N GLU A 354 4.01 9.51 -3.56
CA GLU A 354 2.73 9.33 -4.29
C GLU A 354 2.85 8.24 -5.35
N LEU A 355 3.95 8.28 -6.12
CA LEU A 355 4.23 7.26 -7.12
C LEU A 355 4.50 5.90 -6.46
N ALA A 356 5.21 5.90 -5.32
CA ALA A 356 5.43 4.67 -4.57
C ALA A 356 4.11 4.02 -4.12
N ILE A 357 3.14 4.81 -3.64
CA ILE A 357 1.81 4.30 -3.29
C ILE A 357 1.11 3.67 -4.50
N CYS A 358 1.09 4.35 -5.64
CA CYS A 358 0.52 3.80 -6.87
C CYS A 358 1.19 2.49 -7.29
N CYS A 359 2.52 2.40 -7.16
CA CYS A 359 3.27 1.18 -7.36
C CYS A 359 2.80 0.06 -6.41
N TYR A 360 2.70 0.32 -5.10
CA TYR A 360 2.20 -0.67 -4.15
C TYR A 360 0.76 -1.08 -4.43
N ALA A 361 -0.11 -0.16 -4.83
CA ALA A 361 -1.50 -0.47 -5.19
C ALA A 361 -1.57 -1.46 -6.36
N VAL A 362 -0.74 -1.28 -7.40
CA VAL A 362 -0.62 -2.25 -8.51
C VAL A 362 -0.04 -3.58 -8.02
N LEU A 363 1.04 -3.56 -7.23
CA LEU A 363 1.65 -4.77 -6.66
C LEU A 363 0.64 -5.59 -5.84
N CYS A 364 -0.20 -4.94 -5.05
CA CYS A 364 -1.18 -5.62 -4.20
C CYS A 364 -2.22 -6.44 -4.95
N GLU A 365 -2.50 -6.06 -6.19
CA GLU A 365 -3.47 -6.76 -7.01
C GLU A 365 -2.81 -7.87 -7.86
N ILE A 366 -1.51 -7.77 -8.16
CA ILE A 366 -0.80 -8.77 -9.00
C ILE A 366 0.00 -9.81 -8.21
N LEU A 367 0.52 -9.43 -7.03
CA LEU A 367 1.47 -10.27 -6.31
C LEU A 367 0.78 -11.47 -5.64
N THR A 368 1.50 -12.59 -5.66
CA THR A 368 1.19 -13.68 -4.74
C THR A 368 1.50 -13.24 -3.30
N ASP A 369 0.94 -13.94 -2.33
CA ASP A 369 1.14 -13.51 -0.95
C ASP A 369 2.53 -13.81 -0.39
N GLU A 370 3.24 -14.81 -0.92
CA GLU A 370 4.67 -15.03 -0.64
C GLU A 370 5.48 -13.79 -1.06
N GLU A 371 5.20 -13.26 -2.24
CA GLU A 371 5.89 -12.07 -2.77
C GLU A 371 5.52 -10.78 -2.02
N LEU A 372 4.29 -10.68 -1.49
CA LEU A 372 3.85 -9.54 -0.67
C LEU A 372 4.59 -9.45 0.68
N LYS A 373 5.17 -10.55 1.16
CA LYS A 373 5.93 -10.57 2.43
C LYS A 373 7.38 -10.14 2.23
N ASP A 374 7.96 -10.48 1.09
CA ASP A 374 9.29 -10.02 0.70
C ASP A 374 9.30 -8.51 0.36
N LEU A 375 8.11 -7.89 0.20
CA LEU A 375 7.99 -6.45 0.10
C LEU A 375 8.42 -5.79 1.41
N LYS A 376 9.62 -5.21 1.39
CA LYS A 376 10.06 -4.26 2.41
C LYS A 376 9.34 -2.94 2.16
N ILE A 377 8.25 -2.73 2.87
CA ILE A 377 7.58 -1.43 2.93
C ILE A 377 8.24 -0.66 4.07
N SER A 378 8.86 0.48 3.77
CA SER A 378 9.48 1.31 4.81
C SER A 378 8.42 1.99 5.68
N ASP A 379 8.76 2.25 6.93
CA ASP A 379 7.90 2.97 7.88
C ASP A 379 7.47 4.35 7.35
N SER A 380 8.33 5.01 6.56
CA SER A 380 8.01 6.28 5.90
C SER A 380 6.85 6.16 4.92
N ILE A 381 6.82 5.08 4.13
CA ILE A 381 5.78 4.85 3.12
C ILE A 381 4.47 4.45 3.81
N CYS A 382 4.54 3.61 4.85
CA CYS A 382 3.38 3.28 5.69
C CYS A 382 2.74 4.54 6.28
N ASN A 383 3.55 5.44 6.84
CA ASN A 383 3.08 6.71 7.39
C ASN A 383 2.49 7.62 6.31
N TYR A 384 3.16 7.74 5.17
CA TYR A 384 2.68 8.55 4.05
C TYR A 384 1.35 8.02 3.51
N PHE A 385 1.19 6.70 3.39
CA PHE A 385 -0.06 6.07 2.96
C PHE A 385 -1.23 6.40 3.90
N LEU A 386 -1.02 6.32 5.21
CA LEU A 386 -2.06 6.68 6.17
C LEU A 386 -2.36 8.18 6.18
N GLN A 387 -1.35 9.04 5.98
CA GLN A 387 -1.55 10.49 5.80
C GLN A 387 -2.33 10.81 4.52
N MET A 388 -2.02 10.12 3.42
CA MET A 388 -2.73 10.25 2.15
C MET A 388 -4.20 9.84 2.32
N LEU A 389 -4.48 8.69 2.94
CA LEU A 389 -5.86 8.27 3.24
C LEU A 389 -6.62 9.30 4.09
N GLU A 390 -5.96 9.86 5.11
CA GLU A 390 -6.53 10.92 5.94
C GLU A 390 -6.85 12.18 5.13
N GLY A 391 -5.92 12.59 4.26
CA GLY A 391 -6.12 13.69 3.33
C GLY A 391 -7.31 13.47 2.40
N ILE A 392 -7.42 12.29 1.78
CA ILE A 392 -8.53 11.94 0.89
C ILE A 392 -9.86 11.88 1.65
N TRP A 393 -9.85 11.34 2.88
CA TRP A 393 -11.04 11.24 3.71
C TRP A 393 -11.64 12.61 4.04
N ASN A 394 -10.79 13.63 4.19
CA ASN A 394 -11.23 15.00 4.44
C ASN A 394 -11.72 15.73 3.19
N LYS A 395 -11.51 15.18 1.98
CA LYS A 395 -11.99 15.77 0.71
C LYS A 395 -13.44 15.35 0.41
N THR A 396 -14.22 16.27 -0.14
CA THR A 396 -15.62 16.03 -0.54
C THR A 396 -15.77 14.92 -1.59
N GLU A 397 -14.83 14.82 -2.52
CA GLU A 397 -14.89 13.88 -3.65
C GLU A 397 -14.43 12.47 -3.30
N LYS A 398 -13.72 12.29 -2.17
CA LYS A 398 -13.18 11.00 -1.71
C LYS A 398 -12.38 10.27 -2.80
N LYS A 399 -11.60 11.02 -3.59
CA LYS A 399 -10.71 10.53 -4.66
C LYS A 399 -9.29 11.02 -4.42
N TYR A 400 -8.33 10.21 -4.85
CA TYR A 400 -6.94 10.63 -5.01
C TYR A 400 -6.64 10.76 -6.49
N GLU A 401 -6.28 11.95 -6.94
CA GLU A 401 -6.33 12.30 -8.36
C GLU A 401 -7.70 12.00 -8.99
N GLN A 402 -7.83 10.90 -9.71
CA GLN A 402 -9.09 10.36 -10.25
C GLN A 402 -9.49 9.01 -9.65
N VAL A 403 -8.61 8.40 -8.87
CA VAL A 403 -8.78 7.05 -8.33
C VAL A 403 -9.72 7.14 -7.12
N PRO A 404 -10.91 6.51 -7.16
CA PRO A 404 -11.79 6.43 -6.01
C PRO A 404 -11.11 5.80 -4.79
N ILE A 405 -11.38 6.31 -3.60
CA ILE A 405 -10.84 5.76 -2.36
C ILE A 405 -11.17 4.27 -2.19
N THR A 406 -12.30 3.80 -2.75
CA THR A 406 -12.70 2.39 -2.73
C THR A 406 -11.66 1.47 -3.38
N ILE A 407 -10.99 1.94 -4.42
CA ILE A 407 -9.92 1.22 -5.10
C ILE A 407 -8.66 1.16 -4.24
N LEU A 408 -8.29 2.30 -3.64
CA LEU A 408 -7.13 2.37 -2.76
C LEU A 408 -7.32 1.49 -1.52
N LEU A 409 -8.52 1.49 -0.95
CA LEU A 409 -8.89 0.64 0.17
C LEU A 409 -8.83 -0.85 -0.16
N LYS A 410 -9.12 -1.23 -1.41
CA LYS A 410 -8.99 -2.61 -1.87
C LYS A 410 -7.53 -3.08 -1.91
N GLY A 411 -6.64 -2.25 -2.47
CA GLY A 411 -5.20 -2.51 -2.37
C GLY A 411 -4.73 -2.55 -0.92
N PHE A 412 -5.24 -1.64 -0.08
CA PHE A 412 -4.89 -1.57 1.33
C PHE A 412 -5.35 -2.78 2.14
N GLN A 413 -6.48 -3.40 1.78
CA GLN A 413 -6.94 -4.65 2.41
C GLN A 413 -5.91 -5.79 2.26
N THR A 414 -5.14 -5.79 1.17
CA THR A 414 -4.05 -6.76 0.99
C THR A 414 -2.83 -6.35 1.82
N LEU A 415 -2.46 -5.06 1.79
CA LEU A 415 -1.33 -4.53 2.59
C LEU A 415 -1.54 -4.68 4.09
N SER A 416 -2.78 -4.61 4.58
CA SER A 416 -3.10 -4.69 6.01
C SER A 416 -2.76 -6.05 6.63
N LYS A 417 -2.56 -7.07 5.79
CA LYS A 417 -2.09 -8.40 6.22
C LYS A 417 -0.58 -8.47 6.42
N ASN A 418 0.18 -7.45 6.00
CA ASN A 418 1.60 -7.33 6.24
C ASN A 418 1.85 -6.85 7.69
N ASP A 419 2.75 -7.54 8.40
CA ASP A 419 3.02 -7.27 9.81
C ASP A 419 3.66 -5.89 10.03
N SER A 420 4.45 -5.38 9.08
CA SER A 420 5.04 -4.03 9.14
C SER A 420 3.97 -2.95 9.08
N MET A 421 2.96 -3.14 8.22
CA MET A 421 1.83 -2.21 8.10
C MET A 421 0.97 -2.19 9.36
N GLN A 422 0.73 -3.36 9.96
CA GLN A 422 0.04 -3.48 11.26
C GLN A 422 0.81 -2.76 12.37
N GLN A 423 2.12 -2.99 12.45
CA GLN A 423 2.95 -2.39 13.49
C GLN A 423 3.02 -0.87 13.37
N GLU A 424 3.22 -0.35 12.16
CA GLU A 424 3.29 1.11 11.96
C GLU A 424 1.94 1.77 12.24
N THR A 425 0.83 1.17 11.81
CA THR A 425 -0.51 1.68 12.13
C THR A 425 -0.77 1.72 13.64
N ALA A 426 -0.26 0.73 14.38
CA ALA A 426 -0.36 0.71 15.83
C ALA A 426 0.46 1.84 16.47
N VAL A 427 1.70 2.04 16.03
CA VAL A 427 2.61 3.09 16.53
C VAL A 427 2.08 4.49 16.21
N SER A 428 1.57 4.69 14.99
CA SER A 428 1.03 5.96 14.53
C SER A 428 -0.32 6.32 15.18
N ASN A 429 -0.97 5.37 15.87
CA ASN A 429 -2.26 5.52 16.53
C ASN A 429 -3.36 6.06 15.59
N LYS A 430 -3.32 5.66 14.31
CA LYS A 430 -4.25 6.13 13.25
C LYS A 430 -5.48 5.23 13.05
N ILE A 431 -5.72 4.27 13.92
CA ILE A 431 -6.87 3.36 13.81
C ILE A 431 -8.22 4.09 13.85
N TYR A 432 -8.30 5.27 14.49
CA TYR A 432 -9.50 6.09 14.54
C TYR A 432 -10.00 6.50 13.15
N LEU A 433 -9.09 6.76 12.22
CA LEU A 433 -9.43 7.11 10.84
C LEU A 433 -10.20 5.97 10.18
N LEU A 434 -9.72 4.73 10.34
CA LEU A 434 -10.40 3.55 9.79
C LEU A 434 -11.76 3.29 10.47
N ILE A 435 -11.88 3.60 11.75
CA ILE A 435 -13.16 3.54 12.47
C ILE A 435 -14.17 4.52 11.86
N GLU A 436 -13.76 5.74 11.51
CA GLU A 436 -14.67 6.71 10.87
C GLU A 436 -15.04 6.27 9.45
N MET A 437 -14.06 5.78 8.68
CA MET A 437 -14.26 5.37 7.29
C MET A 437 -15.19 4.16 7.13
N CYS A 438 -15.29 3.29 8.15
CA CYS A 438 -16.11 2.08 8.06
C CYS A 438 -17.62 2.34 7.97
N ASP A 439 -18.05 3.58 8.24
CA ASP A 439 -19.43 4.03 8.12
C ASP A 439 -19.83 4.22 6.65
N GLU A 440 -18.92 4.76 5.84
CA GLU A 440 -19.13 4.99 4.41
C GLU A 440 -18.65 3.81 3.56
N TYR A 441 -17.60 3.10 4.00
CA TYR A 441 -16.92 2.07 3.22
C TYR A 441 -16.85 0.73 3.97
N PRO A 442 -17.78 -0.21 3.69
CA PRO A 442 -17.82 -1.50 4.38
C PRO A 442 -16.55 -2.36 4.25
N ILE A 443 -15.77 -2.19 3.16
CA ILE A 443 -14.48 -2.88 2.96
C ILE A 443 -13.49 -2.60 4.09
N VAL A 444 -13.63 -1.47 4.79
CA VAL A 444 -12.75 -1.10 5.90
C VAL A 444 -12.90 -2.04 7.08
N TYR A 445 -14.05 -2.71 7.26
CA TYR A 445 -14.18 -3.75 8.29
C TYR A 445 -13.24 -4.93 8.04
N ASP A 446 -13.02 -5.33 6.78
CA ASP A 446 -12.05 -6.39 6.46
C ASP A 446 -10.61 -5.95 6.80
N ILE A 447 -10.30 -4.67 6.61
CA ILE A 447 -9.01 -4.06 6.96
C ILE A 447 -8.83 -4.06 8.47
N ILE A 448 -9.84 -3.60 9.21
CA ILE A 448 -9.85 -3.61 10.68
C ILE A 448 -9.72 -5.04 11.21
N TRP A 449 -10.33 -6.03 10.55
CA TRP A 449 -10.20 -7.43 10.94
C TRP A 449 -8.78 -7.96 10.73
N ALA A 450 -8.14 -7.66 9.60
CA ALA A 450 -6.73 -8.01 9.39
C ALA A 450 -5.82 -7.34 10.43
N PHE A 451 -6.11 -6.10 10.80
CA PHE A 451 -5.39 -5.35 11.82
C PHE A 451 -5.65 -5.81 13.26
N SER A 452 -6.82 -6.37 13.56
CA SER A 452 -7.14 -6.83 14.91
C SER A 452 -6.37 -8.08 15.35
N PHE A 453 -5.53 -8.64 14.49
CA PHE A 453 -4.53 -9.64 14.88
C PHE A 453 -3.31 -9.04 15.61
N ASN A 454 -3.10 -7.72 15.53
CA ASN A 454 -2.06 -7.02 16.29
C ASN A 454 -2.60 -6.60 17.69
N ILE A 455 -1.88 -6.96 18.76
CA ILE A 455 -2.31 -6.78 20.15
C ILE A 455 -2.48 -5.29 20.52
N ASP A 456 -1.62 -4.41 20.02
CA ASP A 456 -1.68 -2.97 20.31
C ASP A 456 -2.91 -2.35 19.65
N ILE A 457 -3.20 -2.74 18.40
CA ILE A 457 -4.42 -2.33 17.69
C ILE A 457 -5.67 -2.83 18.43
N GLN A 458 -5.68 -4.08 18.92
CA GLN A 458 -6.81 -4.57 19.70
C GLN A 458 -7.10 -3.70 20.94
N GLN A 459 -6.06 -3.24 21.64
CA GLN A 459 -6.23 -2.35 22.79
C GLN A 459 -6.81 -0.99 22.37
N GLN A 460 -6.35 -0.42 21.27
CA GLN A 460 -6.88 0.83 20.74
C GLN A 460 -8.35 0.70 20.34
N LEU A 461 -8.72 -0.38 19.64
CA LEU A 461 -10.12 -0.68 19.25
C LEU A 461 -11.02 -0.87 20.48
N ARG A 462 -10.59 -1.64 21.48
CA ARG A 462 -11.33 -1.86 22.75
C ARG A 462 -11.54 -0.56 23.54
N SER A 463 -10.60 0.36 23.46
CA SER A 463 -10.68 1.66 24.15
C SER A 463 -11.77 2.57 23.54
N ASN A 464 -12.20 2.31 22.31
CA ASN A 464 -13.28 3.04 21.65
C ASN A 464 -14.66 2.41 21.95
N ALA A 465 -15.27 2.81 23.08
CA ALA A 465 -16.57 2.29 23.52
C ALA A 465 -17.73 2.48 22.51
N PRO A 466 -17.85 3.64 21.79
CA PRO A 466 -18.83 3.80 20.73
C PRO A 466 -18.68 2.77 19.60
N PHE A 467 -17.46 2.56 19.12
CA PHE A 467 -17.17 1.59 18.07
C PHE A 467 -17.49 0.16 18.51
N MET A 468 -17.10 -0.24 19.72
CA MET A 468 -17.44 -1.56 20.28
C MET A 468 -18.95 -1.80 20.35
N SER A 469 -19.71 -0.79 20.79
CA SER A 469 -21.17 -0.87 20.86
C SER A 469 -21.78 -1.04 19.46
N LYS A 470 -21.22 -0.32 18.47
CA LYS A 470 -21.63 -0.42 17.07
C LYS A 470 -21.36 -1.81 16.48
N LEU A 471 -20.18 -2.38 16.71
CA LEU A 471 -19.86 -3.75 16.26
C LEU A 471 -20.87 -4.77 16.82
N ILE A 472 -21.17 -4.70 18.12
CA ILE A 472 -22.15 -5.60 18.77
C ILE A 472 -23.55 -5.44 18.16
N GLN A 473 -23.95 -4.20 17.83
CA GLN A 473 -25.23 -3.94 17.19
C GLN A 473 -25.27 -4.49 15.75
N LEU A 474 -24.22 -4.25 14.95
CA LEU A 474 -24.11 -4.70 13.57
C LEU A 474 -24.10 -6.23 13.46
N ALA A 475 -23.41 -6.93 14.36
CA ALA A 475 -23.43 -8.39 14.44
C ALA A 475 -24.86 -8.95 14.58
N LYS A 476 -25.73 -8.25 15.32
CA LYS A 476 -27.12 -8.67 15.57
C LYS A 476 -28.12 -8.23 14.49
N GLN A 477 -27.90 -7.07 13.87
CA GLN A 477 -28.91 -6.39 13.06
C GLN A 477 -28.60 -6.35 11.55
N SER A 478 -27.36 -6.58 11.13
CA SER A 478 -27.01 -6.47 9.72
C SER A 478 -27.64 -7.61 8.91
N GLU A 479 -28.31 -7.29 7.81
CA GLU A 479 -28.88 -8.29 6.89
C GLU A 479 -27.81 -8.91 5.97
N ASN A 480 -26.69 -8.21 5.76
CA ASN A 480 -25.57 -8.67 4.94
C ASN A 480 -24.75 -9.74 5.68
N GLU A 481 -24.81 -10.98 5.19
CA GLU A 481 -24.12 -12.12 5.78
C GLU A 481 -22.61 -11.97 5.82
N GLN A 482 -21.99 -11.49 4.72
CA GLN A 482 -20.54 -11.31 4.64
C GLN A 482 -20.07 -10.23 5.62
N MET A 483 -20.85 -9.17 5.77
CA MET A 483 -20.57 -8.13 6.75
C MET A 483 -20.65 -8.69 8.17
N ARG A 484 -21.74 -9.37 8.55
CA ARG A 484 -21.87 -10.02 9.88
C ARG A 484 -20.67 -10.91 10.19
N LYS A 485 -20.31 -11.76 9.23
CA LYS A 485 -19.16 -12.65 9.24
C LYS A 485 -17.83 -11.94 9.54
N THR A 486 -17.63 -10.77 8.96
CA THR A 486 -16.45 -9.92 9.19
C THR A 486 -16.48 -9.31 10.59
N ILE A 487 -17.64 -8.76 11.00
CA ILE A 487 -17.83 -8.17 12.33
C ILE A 487 -17.63 -9.21 13.44
N ASP A 488 -18.17 -10.42 13.29
CA ASP A 488 -17.99 -11.51 14.23
C ASP A 488 -16.51 -11.88 14.37
N GLY A 489 -15.76 -11.88 13.26
CA GLY A 489 -14.31 -12.09 13.26
C GLY A 489 -13.53 -10.99 14.00
N ILE A 490 -13.94 -9.72 13.86
CA ILE A 490 -13.37 -8.61 14.64
C ILE A 490 -13.66 -8.80 16.12
N LEU A 491 -14.93 -9.02 16.48
CA LEU A 491 -15.37 -9.20 17.86
C LEU A 491 -14.66 -10.38 18.53
N TRP A 492 -14.46 -11.48 17.79
CA TRP A 492 -13.69 -12.64 18.23
C TRP A 492 -12.26 -12.26 18.62
N ASN A 493 -11.54 -11.54 17.75
CA ASN A 493 -10.18 -11.08 18.05
C ASN A 493 -10.15 -10.08 19.23
N LEU A 494 -11.24 -9.34 19.46
CA LEU A 494 -11.35 -8.36 20.55
C LEU A 494 -11.86 -8.96 21.86
N ASP A 495 -12.42 -10.16 21.91
CA ASP A 495 -12.89 -10.77 23.16
C ASP A 495 -11.74 -11.45 23.93
N ILE A 496 -11.39 -10.86 25.08
CA ILE A 496 -10.33 -11.34 25.98
C ILE A 496 -10.76 -12.65 26.67
N ASN A 497 -12.05 -12.96 26.70
CA ASN A 497 -12.58 -14.10 27.46
C ASN A 497 -12.51 -15.43 26.70
N HIS A 498 -12.18 -15.44 25.40
CA HIS A 498 -12.05 -16.70 24.64
C HIS A 498 -10.95 -17.60 25.21
N GLU A 499 -9.82 -17.05 25.65
CA GLU A 499 -8.73 -17.81 26.29
C GLU A 499 -9.23 -18.50 27.57
N ASN A 500 -10.11 -17.83 28.31
CA ASN A 500 -10.67 -18.29 29.58
C ASN A 500 -12.02 -19.01 29.45
N ARG A 501 -12.57 -19.19 28.24
CA ARG A 501 -13.82 -19.97 28.06
C ARG A 501 -13.53 -21.40 28.55
N PRO A 502 -14.23 -21.89 29.59
CA PRO A 502 -14.06 -23.27 30.04
C PRO A 502 -14.45 -24.18 28.89
N ILE A 503 -13.60 -25.16 28.57
CA ILE A 503 -13.96 -26.26 27.67
C ILE A 503 -15.27 -26.81 28.21
N THR A 504 -16.37 -26.70 27.45
CA THR A 504 -17.68 -27.11 27.94
C THR A 504 -17.68 -28.61 28.21
N ASP A 505 -17.42 -29.00 29.46
CA ASP A 505 -17.53 -30.36 30.00
C ASP A 505 -19.00 -30.83 30.13
N LYS A 506 -19.94 -30.16 29.45
CA LYS A 506 -21.33 -30.62 29.39
C LYS A 506 -21.43 -31.71 28.33
N GLN A 507 -21.08 -32.92 28.78
CA GLN A 507 -21.06 -34.24 28.13
C GLN A 507 -19.71 -34.62 27.51
N ASN A 508 -19.12 -35.64 28.13
CA ASN A 508 -17.80 -36.22 27.87
C ASN A 508 -17.71 -37.00 26.53
N THR A 509 -18.27 -36.44 25.45
CA THR A 509 -18.25 -37.04 24.12
C THR A 509 -17.74 -36.02 23.13
N LYS A 510 -16.42 -35.99 22.91
CA LYS A 510 -15.86 -35.33 21.73
C LYS A 510 -16.54 -35.91 20.48
N VAL A 511 -17.25 -35.06 19.74
CA VAL A 511 -18.14 -35.48 18.65
C VAL A 511 -17.32 -35.87 17.41
N PHE A 512 -16.18 -35.22 17.21
CA PHE A 512 -15.31 -35.42 16.06
C PHE A 512 -13.91 -35.86 16.49
N ASP A 513 -13.26 -36.65 15.66
CA ASP A 513 -11.87 -37.04 15.84
C ASP A 513 -10.96 -35.98 15.20
N ILE A 514 -11.37 -35.44 14.05
CA ILE A 514 -10.58 -34.56 13.20
C ILE A 514 -11.43 -33.38 12.72
N MET A 515 -10.90 -32.17 12.83
CA MET A 515 -11.36 -31.00 12.08
C MET A 515 -10.41 -30.76 10.90
N ILE A 516 -10.93 -30.52 9.69
CA ILE A 516 -10.13 -30.06 8.55
C ILE A 516 -10.33 -28.57 8.37
N SER A 517 -9.27 -27.80 8.61
CA SER A 517 -9.20 -26.36 8.36
C SER A 517 -8.53 -26.14 7.00
N TYR A 518 -9.25 -25.50 6.06
CA TYR A 518 -8.81 -25.33 4.68
C TYR A 518 -9.35 -24.05 4.03
N SER A 519 -8.70 -23.59 2.96
CA SER A 519 -9.26 -22.50 2.13
C SER A 519 -10.18 -23.07 1.04
N HIS A 520 -11.27 -22.37 0.75
CA HIS A 520 -12.25 -22.81 -0.26
C HIS A 520 -11.65 -23.04 -1.66
N LYS A 521 -10.50 -22.43 -2.01
CA LYS A 521 -9.82 -22.71 -3.28
C LYS A 521 -9.35 -24.17 -3.40
N GLU A 522 -9.07 -24.82 -2.28
CA GLU A 522 -8.62 -26.22 -2.21
C GLU A 522 -9.79 -27.20 -1.92
N LYS A 523 -11.06 -26.77 -2.04
CA LYS A 523 -12.26 -27.57 -1.70
C LYS A 523 -12.27 -28.95 -2.36
N ALA A 524 -11.88 -29.05 -3.63
CA ALA A 524 -11.90 -30.32 -4.36
C ALA A 524 -10.95 -31.36 -3.75
N LEU A 525 -9.71 -30.96 -3.42
CA LEU A 525 -8.71 -31.86 -2.84
C LEU A 525 -9.03 -32.18 -1.38
N CYS A 526 -9.49 -31.18 -0.60
CA CYS A 526 -9.92 -31.40 0.79
C CYS A 526 -11.11 -32.34 0.88
N LYS A 527 -12.03 -32.29 -0.10
CA LYS A 527 -13.14 -33.24 -0.18
C LYS A 527 -12.68 -34.68 -0.40
N GLN A 528 -11.67 -34.89 -1.26
CA GLN A 528 -11.09 -36.22 -1.44
C GLN A 528 -10.43 -36.74 -0.16
N ILE A 529 -9.69 -35.89 0.55
CA ILE A 529 -9.07 -36.23 1.83
C ILE A 529 -10.14 -36.57 2.86
N TYR A 530 -11.19 -35.76 2.96
CA TYR A 530 -12.34 -36.02 3.82
C TYR A 530 -12.98 -37.38 3.53
N ASP A 531 -13.29 -37.69 2.28
CA ASP A 531 -13.94 -38.95 1.89
C ASP A 531 -13.08 -40.17 2.29
N GLU A 532 -11.76 -40.10 2.15
CA GLU A 532 -10.85 -41.17 2.57
C GLU A 532 -10.73 -41.28 4.09
N LEU A 533 -10.70 -40.17 4.83
CA LEU A 533 -10.69 -40.20 6.29
C LEU A 533 -11.99 -40.79 6.87
N ILE A 534 -13.15 -40.47 6.28
CA ILE A 534 -14.44 -41.09 6.64
C ILE A 534 -14.42 -42.59 6.36
N LYS A 535 -13.94 -43.03 5.18
CA LYS A 535 -13.79 -44.46 4.85
C LYS A 535 -12.87 -45.20 5.82
N ALA A 536 -11.86 -44.52 6.33
CA ALA A 536 -10.94 -45.05 7.34
C ALA A 536 -11.53 -45.09 8.76
N GLY A 537 -12.77 -44.62 8.96
CA GLY A 537 -13.51 -44.71 10.21
C GLY A 537 -13.36 -43.51 11.15
N TYR A 538 -12.77 -42.41 10.69
CA TYR A 538 -12.70 -41.18 11.50
C TYR A 538 -14.01 -40.40 11.42
N ARG A 539 -14.41 -39.78 12.53
CA ARG A 539 -15.46 -38.76 12.55
C ARG A 539 -14.81 -37.43 12.20
N VAL A 540 -15.00 -36.97 10.97
CA VAL A 540 -14.35 -35.76 10.46
C VAL A 540 -15.36 -34.63 10.37
N TRP A 541 -14.95 -33.46 10.84
CA TRP A 541 -15.65 -32.21 10.63
C TRP A 541 -14.93 -31.37 9.56
N ILE A 542 -15.69 -30.81 8.62
CA ILE A 542 -15.21 -29.88 7.60
C ILE A 542 -16.38 -29.01 7.13
N ASP A 543 -16.15 -27.71 6.93
CA ASP A 543 -17.18 -26.83 6.38
C ASP A 543 -17.17 -26.89 4.84
N PHE A 544 -18.10 -27.64 4.25
CA PHE A 544 -18.23 -27.71 2.79
C PHE A 544 -19.08 -26.59 2.20
N ASP A 545 -20.17 -26.17 2.85
CA ASP A 545 -21.12 -25.19 2.33
C ASP A 545 -21.86 -24.50 3.49
N GLN A 546 -21.32 -23.34 3.88
CA GLN A 546 -21.87 -22.26 4.70
C GLN A 546 -22.35 -22.63 6.11
N MET A 547 -21.49 -22.41 7.10
CA MET A 547 -21.94 -22.04 8.44
C MET A 547 -22.93 -20.86 8.37
N HIS A 548 -24.17 -21.09 8.78
CA HIS A 548 -25.20 -20.06 8.98
C HIS A 548 -25.22 -19.68 10.47
N GLY A 549 -25.27 -18.38 10.76
CA GLY A 549 -25.20 -17.85 12.14
C GLY A 549 -23.82 -17.28 12.48
N ASN A 550 -23.44 -17.29 13.76
CA ASN A 550 -22.12 -16.83 14.20
C ASN A 550 -21.07 -17.88 13.81
N VAL A 551 -20.42 -17.67 12.67
CA VAL A 551 -19.38 -18.55 12.10
C VAL A 551 -18.25 -18.78 13.09
N MET A 552 -17.86 -17.76 13.85
CA MET A 552 -16.75 -17.85 14.79
C MET A 552 -17.07 -18.80 15.95
N ASP A 553 -18.31 -18.79 16.47
CA ASP A 553 -18.72 -19.72 17.54
C ASP A 553 -18.83 -21.16 17.04
N ALA A 554 -19.34 -21.39 15.82
CA ALA A 554 -19.43 -22.72 15.25
C ALA A 554 -18.05 -23.31 14.91
N MET A 555 -17.13 -22.46 14.40
CA MET A 555 -15.71 -22.77 14.23
C MET A 555 -15.05 -23.14 15.54
N ALA A 556 -15.26 -22.34 16.60
CA ALA A 556 -14.74 -22.61 17.94
C ALA A 556 -15.25 -23.95 18.50
N GLN A 557 -16.55 -24.23 18.35
CA GLN A 557 -17.14 -25.49 18.75
C GLN A 557 -16.54 -26.68 18.00
N ALA A 558 -16.31 -26.55 16.69
CA ALA A 558 -15.68 -27.60 15.90
C ALA A 558 -14.25 -27.92 16.38
N ILE A 559 -13.45 -26.88 16.67
CA ILE A 559 -12.10 -27.02 17.24
C ILE A 559 -12.16 -27.63 18.65
N GLU A 560 -13.13 -27.23 19.46
CA GLU A 560 -13.29 -27.73 20.83
C GLU A 560 -13.75 -29.19 20.89
N GLN A 561 -14.58 -29.60 19.94
CA GLN A 561 -15.13 -30.96 19.84
C GLN A 561 -14.23 -31.94 19.08
N SER A 562 -13.09 -31.46 18.57
CA SER A 562 -12.12 -32.26 17.82
C SER A 562 -10.84 -32.50 18.63
N ASN A 563 -10.23 -33.68 18.47
CA ASN A 563 -8.91 -33.99 19.05
C ASN A 563 -7.78 -33.39 18.24
N THR A 564 -7.91 -33.51 16.92
CA THR A 564 -6.88 -33.12 15.94
C THR A 564 -7.45 -32.11 14.97
N VAL A 565 -6.65 -31.10 14.61
CA VAL A 565 -6.95 -30.14 13.56
C VAL A 565 -5.93 -30.34 12.44
N ILE A 566 -6.41 -30.70 11.25
CA ILE A 566 -5.60 -30.73 10.04
C ILE A 566 -5.57 -29.33 9.46
N ILE A 567 -4.37 -28.77 9.30
CA ILE A 567 -4.16 -27.47 8.65
C ILE A 567 -3.76 -27.73 7.20
N CYS A 568 -4.66 -27.43 6.27
CA CYS A 568 -4.42 -27.54 4.84
C CYS A 568 -3.68 -26.30 4.32
N MET A 569 -2.36 -26.37 4.34
CA MET A 569 -1.48 -25.27 3.95
C MET A 569 -1.57 -24.97 2.46
N SER A 570 -1.92 -23.73 2.17
CA SER A 570 -1.83 -23.07 0.89
C SER A 570 -1.63 -21.56 1.12
N GLU A 571 -1.31 -20.83 0.07
CA GLU A 571 -1.22 -19.38 0.15
C GLU A 571 -2.59 -18.74 0.48
N GLN A 572 -3.66 -19.32 -0.06
CA GLN A 572 -5.03 -18.84 0.19
C GLN A 572 -5.48 -19.12 1.62
N TYR A 573 -5.01 -20.23 2.20
CA TYR A 573 -5.18 -20.50 3.62
C TYR A 573 -4.51 -19.42 4.47
N ARG A 574 -3.25 -19.08 4.17
CA ARG A 574 -2.50 -18.06 4.90
C ARG A 574 -3.13 -16.66 4.80
N LYS A 575 -3.73 -16.34 3.66
CA LYS A 575 -4.47 -15.09 3.37
C LYS A 575 -5.77 -14.94 4.15
N SER A 576 -6.38 -16.05 4.57
CA SER A 576 -7.73 -16.06 5.10
C SER A 576 -7.74 -15.68 6.58
N ASN A 577 -8.43 -14.59 6.92
CA ASN A 577 -8.62 -14.20 8.32
C ASN A 577 -9.34 -15.31 9.11
N TYR A 578 -10.26 -16.06 8.48
CA TYR A 578 -10.89 -17.24 9.09
C TYR A 578 -9.86 -18.32 9.41
N CYS A 579 -9.06 -18.72 8.42
CA CYS A 579 -8.05 -19.78 8.61
C CYS A 579 -6.99 -19.36 9.64
N ARG A 580 -6.61 -18.07 9.68
CA ARG A 580 -5.74 -17.51 10.72
C ARG A 580 -6.37 -17.64 12.10
N ALA A 581 -7.63 -17.27 12.25
CA ALA A 581 -8.35 -17.41 13.51
C ALA A 581 -8.52 -18.89 13.93
N GLU A 582 -8.82 -19.80 12.99
CA GLU A 582 -8.88 -21.25 13.24
C GLU A 582 -7.56 -21.80 13.76
N ALA A 583 -6.46 -21.52 13.06
CA ALA A 583 -5.14 -22.01 13.42
C ALA A 583 -4.67 -21.44 14.76
N GLN A 584 -4.86 -20.13 15.00
CA GLN A 584 -4.52 -19.50 16.27
C GLN A 584 -5.35 -20.07 17.42
N TYR A 585 -6.66 -20.28 17.22
CA TYR A 585 -7.50 -20.84 18.26
C TYR A 585 -7.18 -22.31 18.54
N ALA A 586 -6.94 -23.13 17.51
CA ALA A 586 -6.50 -24.51 17.67
C ALA A 586 -5.18 -24.59 18.45
N PHE A 587 -4.24 -23.68 18.17
CA PHE A 587 -2.97 -23.55 18.88
C PHE A 587 -3.18 -23.15 20.35
N GLN A 588 -3.99 -22.10 20.60
CA GLN A 588 -4.35 -21.65 21.96
C GLN A 588 -5.07 -22.73 22.79
N ARG A 589 -5.84 -23.62 22.13
CA ARG A 589 -6.54 -24.74 22.77
C ARG A 589 -5.71 -26.02 22.86
N GLU A 590 -4.43 -25.95 22.55
CA GLU A 590 -3.49 -27.07 22.59
C GLU A 590 -4.03 -28.30 21.81
N ARG A 591 -4.73 -28.06 20.71
CA ARG A 591 -5.19 -29.15 19.84
C ARG A 591 -4.01 -29.73 19.09
N LYS A 592 -4.04 -31.05 18.85
CA LYS A 592 -3.03 -31.68 18.00
C LYS A 592 -3.17 -31.10 16.59
N ILE A 593 -2.17 -30.36 16.14
CA ILE A 593 -2.14 -29.79 14.78
C ILE A 593 -1.37 -30.73 13.86
N VAL A 594 -1.97 -31.09 12.72
CA VAL A 594 -1.32 -31.87 11.66
C VAL A 594 -1.32 -31.05 10.37
N PRO A 595 -0.20 -30.42 10.00
CA PRO A 595 -0.12 -29.64 8.78
C PRO A 595 0.00 -30.55 7.55
N ILE A 596 -0.68 -30.19 6.47
CA ILE A 596 -0.55 -30.84 5.16
C ILE A 596 -0.35 -29.79 4.07
N LEU A 597 0.53 -30.05 3.11
CA LEU A 597 0.83 -29.12 2.03
C LEU A 597 0.00 -29.47 0.78
N LEU A 598 -0.94 -28.60 0.44
CA LEU A 598 -1.83 -28.78 -0.72
C LEU A 598 -1.42 -27.97 -1.95
N GLN A 599 -0.66 -26.88 -1.76
CA GLN A 599 -0.15 -26.05 -2.86
C GLN A 599 1.30 -26.39 -3.20
N LYS A 600 1.58 -26.57 -4.50
CA LYS A 600 2.94 -26.82 -5.01
C LYS A 600 3.84 -25.60 -4.74
N GLN A 601 5.09 -25.87 -4.32
CA GLN A 601 6.14 -24.86 -4.05
C GLN A 601 5.84 -23.87 -2.92
N TYR A 602 4.69 -23.97 -2.25
CA TYR A 602 4.38 -23.12 -1.10
C TYR A 602 5.23 -23.49 0.13
N LYS A 603 5.72 -22.48 0.85
CA LYS A 603 6.38 -22.61 2.14
C LYS A 603 5.64 -21.77 3.18
N PRO A 604 5.32 -22.32 4.36
CA PRO A 604 4.70 -21.54 5.41
C PRO A 604 5.67 -20.50 5.97
N ASP A 605 5.15 -19.33 6.30
CA ASP A 605 5.88 -18.18 6.86
C ASP A 605 4.97 -17.35 7.80
N GLY A 606 5.50 -16.23 8.33
CA GLY A 606 4.78 -15.29 9.18
C GLY A 606 4.05 -15.98 10.33
N TRP A 607 2.80 -15.56 10.58
CA TRP A 607 1.95 -16.12 11.64
C TRP A 607 1.76 -17.65 11.53
N LEU A 608 1.71 -18.20 10.31
CA LEU A 608 1.48 -19.63 10.12
C LEU A 608 2.73 -20.43 10.51
N LEU A 609 3.92 -19.98 10.09
CA LEU A 609 5.17 -20.62 10.48
C LEU A 609 5.39 -20.63 11.99
N PHE A 610 4.96 -19.59 12.72
CA PHE A 610 5.00 -19.61 14.18
C PHE A 610 4.16 -20.74 14.80
N ILE A 611 3.05 -21.12 14.17
CA ILE A 611 2.14 -22.18 14.66
C ILE A 611 2.66 -23.56 14.26
N ILE A 612 3.13 -23.73 13.02
CA ILE A 612 3.40 -25.06 12.45
C ILE A 612 4.87 -25.36 12.14
N GLY A 613 5.79 -24.40 12.29
CA GLY A 613 7.17 -24.52 11.81
C GLY A 613 8.00 -25.64 12.45
N GLN A 614 7.59 -26.14 13.61
CA GLN A 614 8.23 -27.27 14.29
C GLN A 614 7.53 -28.62 14.02
N LEU A 615 6.41 -28.60 13.30
CA LEU A 615 5.60 -29.79 13.04
C LEU A 615 6.02 -30.45 11.73
N LEU A 616 6.03 -31.77 11.72
CA LEU A 616 6.15 -32.53 10.47
C LEU A 616 4.87 -32.34 9.65
N TYR A 617 5.02 -32.07 8.36
CA TYR A 617 3.90 -31.93 7.45
C TYR A 617 3.91 -32.98 6.34
N VAL A 618 2.71 -33.35 5.88
CA VAL A 618 2.54 -34.28 4.76
C VAL A 618 2.38 -33.50 3.47
N ASP A 619 3.25 -33.78 2.50
CA ASP A 619 3.24 -33.09 1.21
C ASP A 619 2.46 -33.88 0.15
N PHE A 620 1.25 -33.40 -0.19
CA PHE A 620 0.38 -33.99 -1.21
C PHE A 620 0.80 -33.64 -2.64
N ASN A 621 1.78 -32.74 -2.83
CA ASN A 621 2.36 -32.42 -4.14
C ASN A 621 3.60 -33.25 -4.46
N LYS A 622 4.29 -33.74 -3.43
CA LYS A 622 5.50 -34.57 -3.56
C LYS A 622 5.21 -36.06 -3.76
N TYR A 623 4.12 -36.57 -3.21
CA TYR A 623 3.76 -37.99 -3.26
C TYR A 623 2.43 -38.19 -3.97
N GLU A 624 2.26 -39.35 -4.61
CA GLU A 624 0.94 -39.75 -5.13
C GLU A 624 -0.09 -39.80 -3.99
N PHE A 625 -1.32 -39.40 -4.29
CA PHE A 625 -2.40 -39.24 -3.31
C PHE A 625 -2.55 -40.43 -2.33
N PRO A 626 -2.55 -41.71 -2.77
CA PRO A 626 -2.65 -42.84 -1.84
C PRO A 626 -1.49 -42.92 -0.84
N ARG A 627 -0.27 -42.59 -1.29
CA ARG A 627 0.92 -42.58 -0.43
C ARG A 627 0.91 -41.41 0.55
N ALA A 628 0.48 -40.23 0.10
CA ALA A 628 0.29 -39.07 0.98
C ALA A 628 -0.76 -39.36 2.06
N MET A 629 -1.89 -40.00 1.69
CA MET A 629 -2.92 -40.42 2.65
C MET A 629 -2.40 -41.43 3.68
N GLN A 630 -1.55 -42.38 3.30
CA GLN A 630 -0.90 -43.30 4.25
C GLN A 630 -0.01 -42.56 5.26
N MET A 631 0.75 -41.55 4.80
CA MET A 631 1.58 -40.72 5.68
C MET A 631 0.69 -39.90 6.64
N LEU A 632 -0.40 -39.32 6.13
CA LEU A 632 -1.37 -38.59 6.95
C LEU A 632 -1.99 -39.50 8.02
N HIS A 633 -2.41 -40.72 7.68
CA HIS A 633 -2.92 -41.68 8.65
C HIS A 633 -1.90 -42.03 9.75
N LYS A 634 -0.61 -42.09 9.40
CA LYS A 634 0.44 -42.32 10.38
C LYS A 634 0.49 -41.18 11.38
N GLU A 635 0.56 -39.94 10.92
CA GLU A 635 0.60 -38.75 11.78
C GLU A 635 -0.66 -38.63 12.65
N LEU A 636 -1.84 -38.96 12.11
CA LEU A 636 -3.11 -38.94 12.85
C LEU A 636 -3.16 -39.98 13.99
N LYS A 637 -2.57 -41.17 13.81
CA LYS A 637 -2.61 -42.28 14.79
C LYS A 637 -1.60 -42.17 15.93
N VAL A 638 -0.60 -41.30 15.85
CA VAL A 638 0.35 -41.12 16.95
C VAL A 638 -0.35 -40.46 18.15
N GLU A 639 -0.83 -41.24 19.12
CA GLU A 639 -1.03 -40.76 20.49
C GLU A 639 -0.86 -41.87 21.57
N SER A 640 -0.11 -41.53 22.62
CA SER A 640 0.25 -42.22 23.88
C SER A 640 1.48 -43.17 23.91
N VAL A 641 2.66 -42.62 24.24
CA VAL A 641 3.62 -43.33 25.10
C VAL A 641 3.70 -42.57 26.41
N VAL A 642 2.86 -42.97 27.37
CA VAL A 642 3.16 -42.77 28.78
C VAL A 642 4.18 -43.85 29.15
N GLU A 643 5.43 -43.48 29.32
CA GLU A 643 6.49 -44.40 29.76
C GLU A 643 6.19 -44.86 31.20
N THR A 644 5.51 -46.00 31.32
CA THR A 644 5.55 -46.81 32.54
C THR A 644 6.80 -47.68 32.47
N HIS A 645 7.93 -47.15 32.92
CA HIS A 645 9.13 -47.95 33.10
C HIS A 645 8.97 -48.90 34.31
N THR A 646 8.55 -50.13 34.05
CA THR A 646 8.90 -51.28 34.89
C THR A 646 10.07 -52.02 34.25
N ALA A 647 11.27 -51.86 34.81
CA ALA A 647 12.47 -52.55 34.35
C ALA A 647 12.59 -53.96 34.99
N PRO A 648 13.04 -54.99 34.25
CA PRO A 648 13.34 -56.30 34.81
C PRO A 648 14.77 -56.38 35.38
N VAL A 649 14.87 -57.06 36.51
CA VAL A 649 16.04 -57.30 37.36
C VAL A 649 17.07 -58.23 36.71
N ARG A 650 18.37 -57.95 36.90
CA ARG A 650 19.47 -58.94 36.90
C ARG A 650 20.48 -58.65 38.04
N PRO A 651 21.16 -59.69 38.56
CA PRO A 651 21.61 -59.75 39.96
C PRO A 651 23.03 -59.22 40.21
N LYS A 652 23.26 -58.91 41.49
CA LYS A 652 24.46 -58.38 42.16
C LYS A 652 25.58 -59.40 42.31
N GLU A 653 26.81 -58.91 42.44
CA GLU A 653 27.88 -59.40 43.34
C GLU A 653 28.63 -58.14 43.85
N ASP A 654 28.48 -57.72 45.12
CA ASP A 654 29.15 -58.20 46.34
C ASP A 654 30.57 -57.55 46.49
N THR A 655 31.03 -56.96 47.61
CA THR A 655 30.57 -56.92 49.01
C THR A 655 31.49 -55.98 49.86
N VAL A 656 30.95 -55.41 50.97
CA VAL A 656 31.50 -55.42 52.38
C VAL A 656 32.47 -54.28 52.83
N VAL A 657 32.32 -53.51 53.94
CA VAL A 657 31.45 -53.40 55.18
C VAL A 657 31.63 -51.96 55.75
N ALA A 658 30.68 -51.26 56.39
CA ALA A 658 30.33 -51.24 57.85
C ALA A 658 29.67 -49.86 58.17
N HIS A 659 28.65 -49.60 59.01
CA HIS A 659 27.89 -50.33 60.05
C HIS A 659 26.47 -49.70 60.26
N SER A 660 25.50 -50.57 60.63
CA SER A 660 24.29 -50.45 61.51
C SER A 660 23.52 -49.11 61.72
N THR A 661 22.25 -49.00 61.24
CA THR A 661 20.90 -49.16 61.91
C THR A 661 20.53 -48.07 62.93
N ALA A 662 19.37 -47.38 62.93
CA ALA A 662 18.00 -47.79 62.57
C ALA A 662 17.02 -46.60 62.32
N HIS A 663 16.01 -46.88 61.47
CA HIS A 663 14.63 -46.36 61.33
C HIS A 663 14.24 -44.93 61.76
N ILE A 664 13.62 -44.18 60.84
CA ILE A 664 12.31 -43.48 60.95
C ILE A 664 11.85 -43.09 59.52
N SER A 665 10.53 -43.08 59.29
CA SER A 665 9.74 -42.84 58.07
C SER A 665 10.20 -41.68 57.14
N PRO A 666 9.80 -41.65 55.85
CA PRO A 666 10.13 -40.55 54.94
C PRO A 666 9.41 -39.27 55.40
N PRO A 667 10.13 -38.15 55.58
CA PRO A 667 9.50 -36.85 55.76
C PRO A 667 9.05 -36.29 54.41
N GLU A 668 7.93 -35.59 54.45
CA GLU A 668 7.33 -34.78 53.39
C GLU A 668 8.37 -33.90 52.69
N ILE A 669 8.44 -33.96 51.36
CA ILE A 669 9.11 -32.92 50.58
C ILE A 669 8.12 -31.78 50.42
N SER A 670 8.38 -30.74 51.21
CA SER A 670 7.76 -29.43 51.16
C SER A 670 8.10 -28.74 49.84
N ILE A 671 7.09 -28.25 49.14
CA ILE A 671 7.23 -27.27 48.06
C ILE A 671 7.71 -25.96 48.69
N PRO A 672 8.87 -25.39 48.33
CA PRO A 672 9.22 -24.05 48.77
C PRO A 672 8.34 -23.05 48.01
N SER A 673 7.62 -22.29 48.80
CA SER A 673 6.72 -21.21 48.45
C SER A 673 7.44 -19.94 47.99
N ILE A 674 6.77 -19.22 47.07
CA ILE A 674 6.90 -17.78 46.77
C ILE A 674 8.21 -17.35 46.11
N VAL A 675 8.21 -17.36 44.77
CA VAL A 675 9.04 -16.41 44.00
C VAL A 675 8.45 -15.01 44.27
N SER A 676 9.27 -14.06 44.75
CA SER A 676 8.84 -12.66 44.96
C SER A 676 8.17 -12.12 43.69
N GLU A 677 7.00 -11.46 43.80
CA GLU A 677 6.31 -10.82 42.66
C GLU A 677 7.16 -9.72 42.00
N ASN A 678 8.21 -9.24 42.68
CA ASN A 678 9.11 -8.21 42.18
C ASN A 678 10.42 -8.82 41.65
N ILE A 679 10.56 -8.90 40.32
CA ILE A 679 11.76 -9.43 39.65
C ILE A 679 13.05 -8.70 40.07
N LEU A 680 12.99 -7.45 40.55
CA LEU A 680 14.18 -6.69 40.97
C LEU A 680 14.85 -7.23 42.24
N GLU A 681 14.16 -8.09 42.98
CA GLU A 681 14.63 -8.70 44.22
C GLU A 681 15.10 -10.16 44.02
N TRP A 682 14.98 -10.70 42.81
CA TRP A 682 15.35 -12.10 42.56
C TRP A 682 16.86 -12.30 42.67
N THR A 683 17.22 -13.27 43.51
CA THR A 683 18.57 -13.82 43.60
C THR A 683 18.91 -14.65 42.37
N GLN A 684 20.20 -14.92 42.15
CA GLN A 684 20.67 -15.79 41.06
C GLN A 684 20.00 -17.18 41.10
N ALA A 685 19.83 -17.77 42.29
CA ALA A 685 19.16 -19.05 42.47
C ALA A 685 17.70 -19.00 42.01
N GLN A 686 16.97 -17.92 42.33
CA GLN A 686 15.58 -17.75 41.90
C GLN A 686 15.45 -17.53 40.39
N VAL A 687 16.40 -16.81 39.78
CA VAL A 687 16.45 -16.69 38.31
C VAL A 687 16.68 -18.06 37.66
N GLN A 688 17.58 -18.88 38.22
CA GLN A 688 17.87 -20.21 37.72
C GLN A 688 16.65 -21.14 37.84
N ASP A 689 16.00 -21.17 39.00
CA ASP A 689 14.79 -21.96 39.22
C ASP A 689 13.65 -21.51 38.29
N TRP A 690 13.54 -20.20 38.02
CA TRP A 690 12.56 -19.65 37.10
C TRP A 690 12.83 -20.05 35.64
N LEU A 691 14.09 -19.95 35.17
CA LEU A 691 14.47 -20.37 33.83
C LEU A 691 14.24 -21.88 33.62
N LEU A 692 14.65 -22.70 34.59
CA LEU A 692 14.44 -24.15 34.54
C LEU A 692 12.95 -24.52 34.61
N GLY A 693 12.17 -23.83 35.44
CA GLY A 693 10.71 -24.02 35.57
C GLY A 693 9.93 -23.73 34.29
N HIS A 694 10.46 -22.86 33.42
CA HIS A 694 9.89 -22.54 32.10
C HIS A 694 10.56 -23.29 30.94
N ASN A 695 11.34 -24.34 31.24
CA ASN A 695 12.06 -25.16 30.25
C ASN A 695 13.10 -24.39 29.40
N LEU A 696 13.63 -23.26 29.89
CA LEU A 696 14.66 -22.46 29.21
C LEU A 696 16.07 -22.95 29.58
N ARG A 697 16.46 -24.14 29.10
CA ARG A 697 17.64 -24.87 29.58
C ARG A 697 18.97 -24.37 28.99
N GLN A 698 18.97 -23.77 27.81
CA GLN A 698 20.18 -23.16 27.25
C GLN A 698 20.42 -21.78 27.89
N LEU A 699 19.34 -21.03 28.10
CA LEU A 699 19.39 -19.74 28.80
C LEU A 699 19.78 -19.88 30.27
N SER A 700 19.32 -20.91 30.98
CA SER A 700 19.77 -21.16 32.37
C SER A 700 21.29 -21.39 32.45
N ARG A 701 21.85 -22.10 31.47
CA ARG A 701 23.30 -22.32 31.33
C ARG A 701 24.07 -21.07 30.89
N LEU A 702 23.44 -20.18 30.11
CA LEU A 702 24.06 -18.93 29.66
C LEU A 702 24.04 -17.84 30.74
N PHE A 703 22.98 -17.81 31.56
CA PHE A 703 22.72 -16.79 32.58
C PHE A 703 23.00 -17.28 34.01
N THR A 704 24.04 -18.10 34.20
CA THR A 704 24.42 -18.67 35.49
C THR A 704 24.64 -17.62 36.58
N ASP A 705 25.18 -16.46 36.21
CA ASP A 705 25.52 -15.37 37.13
C ASP A 705 24.48 -14.23 37.16
N CYS A 706 23.35 -14.37 36.45
CA CYS A 706 22.35 -13.31 36.34
C CYS A 706 21.39 -13.30 37.53
N ASP A 707 21.26 -12.14 38.18
CA ASP A 707 20.19 -11.84 39.12
C ASP A 707 19.02 -11.13 38.42
N GLY A 708 17.92 -10.91 39.14
CA GLY A 708 16.73 -10.30 38.55
C GLY A 708 16.93 -8.87 38.04
N ARG A 709 17.87 -8.11 38.62
CA ARG A 709 18.27 -6.78 38.11
C ARG A 709 18.95 -6.90 36.75
N SER A 710 19.83 -7.87 36.59
CA SER A 710 20.54 -8.16 35.34
C SER A 710 19.56 -8.48 34.22
N LEU A 711 18.50 -9.25 34.50
CA LEU A 711 17.43 -9.54 33.54
C LEU A 711 16.67 -8.28 33.08
N VAL A 712 16.37 -7.36 34.01
CA VAL A 712 15.71 -6.09 33.68
C VAL A 712 16.60 -5.18 32.84
N TYR A 713 17.90 -5.12 33.13
CA TYR A 713 18.84 -4.35 32.30
C TYR A 713 19.00 -4.97 30.91
N LEU A 714 19.10 -6.30 30.81
CA LEU A 714 19.12 -7.01 29.53
C LEU A 714 17.86 -6.70 28.70
N SER A 715 16.68 -6.70 29.33
CA SER A 715 15.41 -6.30 28.69
C SER A 715 15.43 -4.86 28.17
N LYS A 716 16.04 -3.91 28.89
CA LYS A 716 16.20 -2.52 28.43
C LYS A 716 17.17 -2.43 27.25
N TYR A 717 18.26 -3.19 27.27
CA TYR A 717 19.23 -3.23 26.18
C TYR A 717 18.64 -3.81 24.88
N ILE A 718 17.83 -4.88 24.99
CA ILE A 718 17.13 -5.48 23.84
C ILE A 718 16.15 -4.49 23.18
N ARG A 719 15.60 -3.52 23.93
CA ARG A 719 14.62 -2.55 23.40
C ARG A 719 15.24 -1.30 22.76
N ASN A 720 16.40 -0.86 23.23
CA ASN A 720 16.98 0.43 22.86
C ASN A 720 18.01 0.36 21.73
N TYR A 721 18.43 -0.85 21.33
CA TYR A 721 19.41 -1.07 20.26
C TYR A 721 18.79 -1.96 19.17
N GLU A 722 19.33 -1.86 17.94
CA GLU A 722 18.95 -2.74 16.82
C GLU A 722 18.96 -4.20 17.28
N SER A 723 17.78 -4.83 17.29
CA SER A 723 17.54 -6.18 17.80
C SER A 723 18.46 -7.22 17.15
N GLU A 724 18.86 -7.00 15.90
CA GLU A 724 19.78 -7.86 15.15
C GLU A 724 21.22 -7.84 15.70
N GLN A 725 21.71 -6.70 16.22
CA GLN A 725 23.06 -6.61 16.80
C GLN A 725 23.12 -7.29 18.17
N VAL A 726 22.08 -7.11 18.99
CA VAL A 726 21.98 -7.76 20.31
C VAL A 726 21.85 -9.28 20.16
N LEU A 727 21.10 -9.75 19.16
CA LEU A 727 20.96 -11.16 18.84
C LEU A 727 22.30 -11.78 18.41
N LYS A 728 23.05 -11.13 17.52
CA LYS A 728 24.39 -11.57 17.09
C LYS A 728 25.38 -11.64 18.27
N LEU A 729 25.30 -10.70 19.21
CA LEU A 729 26.14 -10.70 20.42
C LEU A 729 25.76 -11.84 21.39
N LEU A 730 24.47 -12.11 21.58
CA LEU A 730 23.99 -13.21 22.40
C LEU A 730 24.32 -14.57 21.79
N GLU A 731 24.19 -14.72 20.46
CA GLU A 731 24.62 -15.92 19.74
C GLU A 731 26.12 -16.15 19.88
N ALA A 732 26.93 -15.10 19.70
CA ALA A 732 28.38 -15.19 19.88
C ALA A 732 28.76 -15.54 21.33
N ASP A 733 28.08 -14.99 22.33
CA ASP A 733 28.35 -15.30 23.74
C ASP A 733 27.88 -16.71 24.13
N SER A 734 26.76 -17.17 23.57
CA SER A 734 26.26 -18.54 23.71
C SER A 734 27.27 -19.56 23.18
N VAL A 735 27.74 -19.38 21.95
CA VAL A 735 28.75 -20.27 21.35
C VAL A 735 30.04 -20.24 22.18
N ARG A 736 30.44 -19.07 22.69
CA ARG A 736 31.67 -18.92 23.50
C ARG A 736 31.58 -19.57 24.88
N ARG A 737 30.44 -19.45 25.59
CA ARG A 737 30.32 -19.87 27.01
C ARG A 737 29.75 -21.26 27.19
N ILE A 738 28.78 -21.64 26.35
CA ILE A 738 28.05 -22.92 26.49
C ILE A 738 28.29 -23.88 25.32
N ASN A 739 29.09 -23.48 24.33
CA ASN A 739 29.43 -24.27 23.13
C ASN A 739 28.19 -24.77 22.35
N GLU A 740 27.12 -23.99 22.40
CA GLU A 740 25.84 -24.23 21.71
C GLU A 740 25.36 -22.91 21.10
N SER A 741 24.71 -22.96 19.93
CA SER A 741 23.95 -21.82 19.40
C SER A 741 22.67 -21.65 20.20
N ILE A 742 22.35 -20.43 20.60
CA ILE A 742 21.13 -20.13 21.34
C ILE A 742 19.90 -20.45 20.48
N SER A 743 18.96 -21.21 21.03
CA SER A 743 17.69 -21.50 20.37
C SER A 743 16.88 -20.20 20.25
N LEU A 744 16.53 -19.81 19.03
CA LEU A 744 15.64 -18.68 18.76
C LEU A 744 14.28 -18.86 19.45
N ILE A 745 13.87 -20.10 19.70
CA ILE A 745 12.63 -20.45 20.41
C ILE A 745 12.78 -20.14 21.91
N GLU A 746 13.88 -20.59 22.54
CA GLU A 746 14.13 -20.25 23.96
C GLU A 746 14.28 -18.73 24.14
N LEU A 747 14.95 -18.05 23.20
CA LEU A 747 15.13 -16.60 23.23
C LEU A 747 13.81 -15.83 23.09
N SER A 748 12.92 -16.29 22.21
CA SER A 748 11.56 -15.72 22.06
C SER A 748 10.70 -15.96 23.30
N CYS A 749 10.67 -17.18 23.83
CA CYS A 749 9.96 -17.51 25.07
C CYS A 749 10.45 -16.64 26.24
N PHE A 750 11.77 -16.46 26.35
CA PHE A 750 12.37 -15.61 27.37
C PHE A 750 11.99 -14.13 27.23
N GLN A 751 11.94 -13.60 26.00
CA GLN A 751 11.49 -12.22 25.77
C GLN A 751 10.02 -12.02 26.16
N SER A 752 9.15 -12.97 25.83
CA SER A 752 7.74 -12.96 26.22
C SER A 752 7.58 -12.95 27.75
N LEU A 753 8.27 -13.87 28.42
CA LEU A 753 8.23 -14.00 29.88
C LEU A 753 8.78 -12.76 30.60
N LEU A 754 9.84 -12.13 30.08
CA LEU A 754 10.34 -10.85 30.60
C LEU A 754 9.32 -9.71 30.43
N HIS A 755 8.52 -9.74 29.36
CA HIS A 755 7.48 -8.74 29.14
C HIS A 755 6.32 -8.89 30.13
N GLU A 756 5.91 -10.12 30.45
CA GLU A 756 4.90 -10.41 31.48
C GLU A 756 5.34 -9.96 32.87
N GLN A 757 6.58 -10.31 33.27
CA GLN A 757 7.13 -9.88 34.56
C GLN A 757 7.21 -8.35 34.70
N LYS A 758 7.44 -7.64 33.59
CA LYS A 758 7.44 -6.17 33.56
C LYS A 758 6.03 -5.57 33.70
N LYS A 759 4.99 -6.19 33.12
CA LYS A 759 3.58 -5.77 33.30
C LYS A 759 3.18 -5.88 34.77
N LEU A 760 3.56 -6.97 35.43
CA LEU A 760 3.34 -7.16 36.87
C LEU A 760 4.01 -6.04 37.68
N LEU A 761 5.27 -5.73 37.38
CA LEU A 761 6.01 -4.64 38.04
C LEU A 761 5.41 -3.25 37.84
N GLN A 762 4.90 -2.95 36.64
CA GLN A 762 4.20 -1.68 36.36
C GLN A 762 2.85 -1.59 37.10
N SER A 763 2.13 -2.71 37.22
CA SER A 763 0.87 -2.78 37.97
C SER A 763 1.06 -2.61 39.48
N MET A 764 2.22 -3.01 40.03
CA MET A 764 2.58 -2.81 41.44
C MET A 764 3.02 -1.38 41.75
N ILE A 765 3.61 -0.65 40.78
CA ILE A 765 4.00 0.77 40.95
C ILE A 765 2.79 1.72 40.85
N GLN A 766 1.69 1.27 40.23
CA GLN A 766 0.43 2.02 40.10
C GLN A 766 -0.57 1.77 41.24
N ARG A 767 -0.29 0.82 42.14
CA ARG A 767 -1.00 0.62 43.42
C ARG A 767 -0.25 1.30 44.55
#